data_AF-A0A813LSK1-F1
#
_entry.id   AF-A0A813LSK1-F1
#
_cell.length_a   1.000
_cell.length_b   1.000
_cell.length_c   1.000
_cell.angle_alpha   90.00
_cell.angle_beta   90.00
_cell.angle_gamma   90.00
#
_symmetry.space_group_name_H-M   'P 1'
#
loop_
_entity.id
_entity.type
_entity.pdbx_description
1 polymer ?
#
loop_
_entity_poly.entity_id
_entity_poly.type
_entity_poly.pdbx_seq_one_letter_code
_entity_poly.pdbx_strand_id
1 'polypeptide(L)'
;MAMLQGVGGATPNLYQVLAVDMNADEEDIKASYRKLVQVWNPDKHPTDSNRYVRIRLMNDAYETLMSPLKRSTYDQMLAGLEFKRMGTRLNTQLVNPKINIPKEFVLCPLGSHDKFIRVVNEQLVVQSRDDALGAGFVEFFWSTRFTLWWMPDDMCRLSCQTWTGQGVDLKRQGATATKLMHLLLEFSAGHETDPTAEATVSLSPIQDIHMCNLTVSGSPFIPGAYRFQSAYCPGRYLTYRSPDPTLLMAPDTGNHVVDFLIVDYTKASNFMNVGEVIRAAVESQGGSHGDYVKLKDLRADHNVKRYFQQVLGKPVWSPQELETYFEGHSEEWDFSLQKARVRIRPGGPLDKTYNSKDEGKSKGSSKREASRSRDRRAVEPAKEVAVSSAGKDKDDGKDARKDASEETGGSLDKRLRTASGQMATVQVVMSAAGEDLAKLPFQTVPLVLQRLADTQAGVRLADITAARRRFLVTMPVLLGEGTGRAAARVLSITTLLGMRKDVAAIAGSGADLAEVCQSALETIAEVLGVRIRRVPVEVDLDMLPDIFALPMNWHSVAEALEEAVRPLLKKKLPADLLKPLKAAVAAKLPKDSWPVLGALARCAMKNVYEADVTVAADLLLTIAETGAEVAGVSSCLRPPLLQRLALADLISIVAALGEQQPEADVLRPALQSRVAVSGPALAAVPPEKLLRLARAARLSPVIAEVALGPVVGAVAASLGRWPASATAELLLVVATAVDCQGKSVAETSGAKRMIAAADGALTPHLKDEKLEMATLMRVIIGSAAVVGQSRGLLEKAATQAIVRSGELRPAQMMLVTQGVLPLGGSHPIVADLLDCWGERIGAGGYFIVPPDDLASLAALAVSLGSESQNLFYVIGVRLQEGLDNLTSSGRASLESAFPAGGGLEFPGKEDLLSKLAAGAAKELETEASTERDAKKPRVA
;
A
#
# COMPACT_ATOMS: atom_id res chain seq x y z
N MET A 1 23.26 26.94 33.29
CA MET A 1 22.58 27.98 34.11
C MET A 1 21.96 29.13 33.30
N ALA A 2 22.21 29.30 32.00
CA ALA A 2 21.55 30.34 31.17
C ALA A 2 20.65 29.82 30.03
N MET A 3 20.40 28.50 29.95
CA MET A 3 19.78 27.86 28.76
C MET A 3 18.24 27.79 28.77
N LEU A 4 17.55 28.30 29.81
CA LEU A 4 16.08 28.15 29.94
C LEU A 4 15.32 29.46 30.15
N GLN A 5 15.98 30.60 29.94
CA GLN A 5 15.32 31.91 29.98
C GLN A 5 15.70 32.70 28.72
N GLY A 6 14.99 32.46 27.63
CA GLY A 6 15.13 33.24 26.43
C GLY A 6 14.50 32.55 25.23
N VAL A 7 13.51 33.24 24.64
CA VAL A 7 12.78 32.92 23.39
C VAL A 7 11.45 32.19 23.65
N GLY A 8 10.37 32.81 23.18
CA GLY A 8 8.98 32.55 23.58
C GLY A 8 8.50 31.10 23.46
N GLY A 9 7.79 30.66 24.51
CA GLY A 9 6.77 29.61 24.47
C GLY A 9 7.20 28.16 24.17
N ALA A 10 8.47 27.89 23.85
CA ALA A 10 8.92 26.53 23.56
C ALA A 10 9.49 25.85 24.80
N THR A 11 8.91 24.70 25.18
CA THR A 11 9.51 23.79 26.15
C THR A 11 10.88 23.31 25.66
N PRO A 12 11.90 23.20 26.53
CA PRO A 12 13.22 22.68 26.13
C PRO A 12 13.09 21.26 25.59
N ASN A 13 13.89 20.91 24.57
CA ASN A 13 13.84 19.57 24.00
C ASN A 13 14.41 18.54 25.00
N LEU A 14 14.02 17.26 24.89
CA LEU A 14 14.38 16.23 25.88
C LEU A 14 15.89 15.94 25.91
N TYR A 15 16.56 16.06 24.76
CA TYR A 15 18.02 15.94 24.66
C TYR A 15 18.75 17.04 25.44
N GLN A 16 18.27 18.29 25.38
CA GLN A 16 18.77 19.43 26.16
C GLN A 16 18.48 19.27 27.65
N VAL A 17 17.31 18.72 28.01
CA VAL A 17 16.97 18.44 29.42
C VAL A 17 17.98 17.45 30.03
N LEU A 18 18.38 16.42 29.27
CA LEU A 18 19.44 15.49 29.67
C LEU A 18 20.85 15.97 29.32
N ALA A 19 21.02 17.16 28.75
CA ALA A 19 22.32 17.70 28.33
C ALA A 19 23.15 16.74 27.44
N VAL A 20 22.48 16.04 26.51
CA VAL A 20 23.10 15.13 25.53
C VAL A 20 22.81 15.57 24.10
N ASP A 21 23.62 15.10 23.15
CA ASP A 21 23.40 15.32 21.72
C ASP A 21 22.19 14.50 21.22
N MET A 22 21.58 14.90 20.10
CA MET A 22 20.49 14.14 19.47
C MET A 22 20.95 12.76 18.99
N ASN A 23 22.23 12.64 18.61
CA ASN A 23 22.86 11.39 18.20
C ASN A 23 23.43 10.59 19.39
N ALA A 24 23.18 11.02 20.63
CA ALA A 24 23.69 10.33 21.81
C ALA A 24 23.20 8.87 21.86
N ASP A 25 24.12 7.97 22.15
CA ASP A 25 23.82 6.58 22.36
C ASP A 25 23.15 6.36 23.74
N GLU A 26 22.72 5.13 24.00
CA GLU A 26 22.06 4.83 25.27
C GLU A 26 22.99 4.95 26.48
N GLU A 27 24.30 4.74 26.30
CA GLU A 27 25.27 4.81 27.39
C GLU A 27 25.47 6.26 27.82
N ASP A 28 25.55 7.19 26.86
CA ASP A 28 25.62 8.62 27.07
C ASP A 28 24.37 9.16 27.80
N ILE A 29 23.17 8.72 27.36
CA ILE A 29 21.89 9.08 27.99
C ILE A 29 21.87 8.61 29.46
N LYS A 30 22.24 7.35 29.72
CA LYS A 30 22.32 6.80 31.09
C LYS A 30 23.36 7.52 31.94
N ALA A 31 24.54 7.80 31.39
CA ALA A 31 25.62 8.46 32.10
C ALA A 31 25.24 9.90 32.49
N SER A 32 24.60 10.63 31.58
CA SER A 32 24.14 11.99 31.86
C SER A 32 23.00 12.02 32.87
N TYR A 33 22.00 11.15 32.72
CA TYR A 33 20.89 11.04 33.68
C TYR A 33 21.38 10.73 35.11
N ARG A 34 22.32 9.78 35.27
CA ARG A 34 22.94 9.49 36.58
C ARG A 34 23.58 10.71 37.22
N LYS A 35 24.35 11.49 36.45
CA LYS A 35 25.01 12.71 36.92
C LYS A 35 23.97 13.75 37.35
N LEU A 36 22.92 13.96 36.55
CA LEU A 36 21.88 14.94 36.82
C LEU A 36 21.02 14.58 38.05
N VAL A 37 20.63 13.31 38.19
CA VAL A 37 19.88 12.82 39.36
C VAL A 37 20.67 13.06 40.65
N GLN A 38 21.99 12.81 40.67
CA GLN A 38 22.82 13.07 41.85
C GLN A 38 22.86 14.56 42.25
N VAL A 39 22.90 15.45 41.24
CA VAL A 39 22.96 16.91 41.46
C VAL A 39 21.62 17.46 41.96
N TRP A 40 20.49 16.95 41.47
CA TRP A 40 19.16 17.49 41.76
C TRP A 40 18.37 16.69 42.82
N ASN A 41 18.99 15.69 43.45
CA ASN A 41 18.33 14.84 44.44
C ASN A 41 17.83 15.65 45.65
N PRO A 42 16.53 15.58 45.99
CA PRO A 42 15.93 16.38 47.05
C PRO A 42 16.40 16.00 48.46
N ASP A 43 16.84 14.76 48.68
CA ASP A 43 17.33 14.29 49.98
C ASP A 43 18.78 14.72 50.23
N LYS A 44 19.58 14.93 49.17
CA LYS A 44 20.98 15.39 49.26
C LYS A 44 21.11 16.93 49.28
N HIS A 45 20.14 17.66 48.71
CA HIS A 45 20.17 19.12 48.59
C HIS A 45 18.80 19.79 48.92
N PRO A 46 18.48 20.02 50.21
CA PRO A 46 17.12 20.37 50.68
C PRO A 46 16.67 21.84 50.53
N THR A 47 17.48 22.75 49.99
CA THR A 47 17.22 24.21 49.99
C THR A 47 16.65 24.83 48.70
N ASP A 48 16.67 24.15 47.55
CA ASP A 48 16.14 24.67 46.27
C ASP A 48 14.70 24.19 46.02
N SER A 49 13.75 25.10 45.77
CA SER A 49 12.33 24.79 45.53
C SER A 49 12.04 24.32 44.11
N ASN A 50 12.89 24.64 43.12
CA ASN A 50 12.67 24.27 41.72
C ASN A 50 13.19 22.87 41.35
N ARG A 51 13.82 22.16 42.30
CA ARG A 51 14.42 20.83 42.06
C ARG A 51 13.40 19.75 41.68
N TYR A 52 12.21 19.78 42.28
CA TYR A 52 11.15 18.79 42.02
C TYR A 52 10.67 18.87 40.57
N VAL A 53 10.53 20.10 40.06
CA VAL A 53 10.18 20.32 38.65
C VAL A 53 11.30 19.85 37.73
N ARG A 54 12.56 20.12 38.08
CA ARG A 54 13.72 19.74 37.26
C ARG A 54 13.94 18.23 37.21
N ILE A 55 13.87 17.54 38.36
CA ILE A 55 14.09 16.11 38.41
C ILE A 55 12.96 15.35 37.71
N ARG A 56 11.71 15.83 37.81
CA ARG A 56 10.58 15.30 37.04
C ARG A 56 10.80 15.41 35.54
N LEU A 57 11.19 16.59 35.05
CA LEU A 57 11.53 16.78 33.63
C LEU A 57 12.67 15.86 33.16
N MET A 58 13.67 15.61 34.01
CA MET A 58 14.78 14.68 33.71
C MET A 58 14.30 13.24 33.65
N ASN A 59 13.43 12.83 34.56
CA ASN A 59 12.83 11.50 34.57
C ASN A 59 11.99 11.30 33.29
N ASP A 60 11.16 12.27 32.91
CA ASP A 60 10.34 12.22 31.70
C ASP A 60 11.20 12.13 30.43
N ALA A 61 12.28 12.91 30.36
CA ALA A 61 13.22 12.88 29.26
C ALA A 61 13.96 11.54 29.18
N TYR A 62 14.40 10.99 30.31
CA TYR A 62 15.06 9.70 30.36
C TYR A 62 14.12 8.55 29.96
N GLU A 63 12.89 8.53 30.46
CA GLU A 63 11.90 7.49 30.12
C GLU A 63 11.52 7.51 28.64
N THR A 64 11.43 8.69 28.03
CA THR A 64 11.11 8.85 26.61
C THR A 64 12.28 8.44 25.73
N LEU A 65 13.49 8.92 26.01
CA LEU A 65 14.67 8.68 25.18
C LEU A 65 15.23 7.25 25.32
N MET A 66 15.00 6.58 26.46
CA MET A 66 15.43 5.19 26.68
C MET A 66 14.54 4.13 26.03
N SER A 67 13.29 4.48 25.68
CA SER A 67 12.36 3.58 24.99
C SER A 67 12.48 3.78 23.48
N PRO A 68 12.86 2.74 22.70
CA PRO A 68 13.06 2.88 21.25
C PRO A 68 11.83 3.42 20.52
N LEU A 69 10.63 2.99 20.92
CA LEU A 69 9.38 3.45 20.33
C LEU A 69 9.08 4.91 20.69
N LYS A 70 9.23 5.28 21.97
CA LYS A 70 8.97 6.66 22.43
C LYS A 70 10.00 7.63 21.82
N ARG A 71 11.29 7.25 21.75
CA ARG A 71 12.36 8.02 21.09
C ARG A 71 12.09 8.21 19.61
N SER A 72 11.80 7.12 18.87
CA SER A 72 11.50 7.21 17.44
C SER A 72 10.31 8.13 17.15
N THR A 73 9.25 8.04 17.97
CA THR A 73 8.07 8.91 17.87
C THR A 73 8.42 10.37 18.16
N TYR A 74 9.25 10.60 19.18
CA TYR A 74 9.74 11.93 19.56
C TYR A 74 10.63 12.57 18.48
N ASP A 75 11.54 11.80 17.88
CA ASP A 75 12.43 12.27 16.82
C ASP A 75 11.67 12.63 15.53
N GLN A 76 10.68 11.80 15.15
CA GLN A 76 9.77 12.11 14.04
C GLN A 76 8.98 13.41 14.30
N MET A 77 8.55 13.63 15.55
CA MET A 77 7.88 14.87 15.94
C MET A 77 8.80 16.09 15.86
N LEU A 78 10.05 15.98 16.33
CA LEU A 78 11.04 17.07 16.25
C LEU A 78 11.34 17.47 14.81
N ALA A 79 11.62 16.49 13.94
CA ALA A 79 11.89 16.73 12.52
C ALA A 79 10.72 17.49 11.86
N GLY A 80 9.48 17.10 12.17
CA GLY A 80 8.28 17.75 11.65
C GLY A 80 8.04 19.18 12.12
N LEU A 81 8.36 19.48 13.38
CA LEU A 81 8.31 20.84 13.91
C LEU A 81 9.34 21.74 13.21
N GLU A 82 10.52 21.20 12.87
CA GLU A 82 11.52 21.90 12.08
C GLU A 82 11.05 22.14 10.64
N PHE A 83 10.44 21.16 9.98
CA PHE A 83 9.83 21.34 8.66
C PHE A 83 8.74 22.43 8.65
N LYS A 84 7.88 22.47 9.68
CA LYS A 84 6.87 23.52 9.84
C LYS A 84 7.50 24.90 10.02
N ARG A 85 8.60 25.00 10.79
CA ARG A 85 9.36 26.26 10.96
C ARG A 85 10.03 26.72 9.67
N MET A 86 10.49 25.80 8.82
CA MET A 86 11.11 26.11 7.53
C MET A 86 10.12 26.48 6.42
N GLY A 87 8.80 26.49 6.70
CA GLY A 87 7.77 26.89 5.73
C GLY A 87 7.67 25.98 4.50
N THR A 88 8.24 24.77 4.57
CA THR A 88 8.25 23.82 3.46
C THR A 88 6.89 23.13 3.36
N ARG A 89 6.24 23.22 2.20
CA ARG A 89 4.97 22.53 1.93
C ARG A 89 5.27 21.21 1.20
N LEU A 90 4.87 20.06 1.76
CA LEU A 90 4.83 18.83 0.96
C LEU A 90 3.86 18.99 -0.20
N ASN A 91 4.22 18.45 -1.37
CA ASN A 91 3.29 18.31 -2.48
C ASN A 91 2.26 17.21 -2.13
N THR A 92 1.10 17.64 -1.65
CA THR A 92 -0.01 16.76 -1.23
C THR A 92 -0.58 15.91 -2.37
N GLN A 93 -0.28 16.22 -3.64
CA GLN A 93 -0.67 15.40 -4.79
C GLN A 93 0.08 14.06 -4.87
N LEU A 94 1.19 13.91 -4.15
CA LEU A 94 1.99 12.68 -4.08
C LEU A 94 1.63 11.82 -2.86
N VAL A 95 0.72 12.28 -1.99
CA VAL A 95 0.28 11.56 -0.79
C VAL A 95 -0.92 10.70 -1.16
N ASN A 96 -0.71 9.39 -1.24
CA ASN A 96 -1.74 8.41 -1.58
C ASN A 96 -2.77 8.31 -0.43
N PRO A 97 -4.09 8.52 -0.65
CA PRO A 97 -5.10 8.60 0.41
C PRO A 97 -5.46 7.25 1.06
N LYS A 98 -4.79 6.15 0.70
CA LYS A 98 -4.96 4.85 1.38
C LYS A 98 -4.23 4.85 2.72
N ILE A 99 -4.82 5.59 3.63
CA ILE A 99 -4.40 5.81 5.00
C ILE A 99 -4.58 4.49 5.79
N ASN A 100 -3.46 3.84 6.15
CA ASN A 100 -3.49 2.64 6.98
C ASN A 100 -3.68 3.03 8.45
N ILE A 101 -4.90 3.47 8.80
CA ILE A 101 -5.30 3.74 10.19
C ILE A 101 -5.73 2.41 10.83
N PRO A 102 -5.14 2.03 11.99
CA PRO A 102 -5.58 0.88 12.75
C PRO A 102 -7.06 0.95 13.09
N LYS A 103 -7.73 -0.21 13.22
CA LYS A 103 -9.16 -0.27 13.54
C LYS A 103 -9.52 0.46 14.84
N GLU A 104 -8.68 0.30 15.85
CA GLU A 104 -8.72 1.04 17.11
C GLU A 104 -7.37 1.75 17.30
N PHE A 105 -7.39 3.03 17.62
CA PHE A 105 -6.18 3.83 17.74
C PHE A 105 -6.27 4.92 18.80
N VAL A 106 -5.11 5.49 19.11
CA VAL A 106 -4.92 6.64 20.00
C VAL A 106 -4.47 7.83 19.15
N LEU A 107 -5.03 9.00 19.43
CA LEU A 107 -4.64 10.27 18.79
C LEU A 107 -3.63 11.02 19.67
N CYS A 108 -2.43 11.23 19.14
CA CYS A 108 -1.35 11.95 19.82
C CYS A 108 -1.09 13.28 19.10
N PRO A 109 -1.36 14.45 19.72
CA PRO A 109 -1.10 15.74 19.11
C PRO A 109 0.40 15.99 18.93
N LEU A 110 0.78 16.44 17.75
CA LEU A 110 2.16 16.81 17.45
C LEU A 110 2.55 18.09 18.18
N GLY A 111 3.75 18.07 18.79
CA GLY A 111 4.22 19.10 19.71
C GLY A 111 4.03 18.75 21.19
N SER A 112 3.41 17.61 21.51
CA SER A 112 3.27 17.13 22.90
C SER A 112 3.37 15.60 22.96
N HIS A 113 4.59 15.09 23.17
CA HIS A 113 4.95 13.66 23.13
C HIS A 113 4.27 12.77 24.18
N ASP A 114 3.78 13.38 25.26
CA ASP A 114 3.20 12.74 26.44
C ASP A 114 1.67 12.91 26.52
N LYS A 115 1.07 13.63 25.56
CA LYS A 115 -0.36 13.96 25.56
C LYS A 115 -1.15 13.08 24.62
N PHE A 116 -2.40 12.83 25.00
CA PHE A 116 -3.35 12.03 24.25
C PHE A 116 -4.71 12.71 24.25
N ILE A 117 -5.48 12.54 23.18
CA ILE A 117 -6.89 12.92 23.20
C ILE A 117 -7.65 11.89 24.05
N ARG A 118 -8.41 12.37 25.03
CA ARG A 118 -9.18 11.54 25.96
C ARG A 118 -10.61 12.04 26.09
N VAL A 119 -11.52 11.09 26.27
CA VAL A 119 -12.92 11.37 26.59
C VAL A 119 -13.09 11.54 28.10
N VAL A 120 -13.53 12.72 28.53
CA VAL A 120 -13.83 13.01 29.94
C VAL A 120 -15.17 13.76 29.99
N ASN A 121 -16.18 13.20 30.67
CA ASN A 121 -17.51 13.80 30.83
C ASN A 121 -18.10 14.31 29.49
N GLU A 122 -18.08 13.47 28.45
CA GLU A 122 -18.59 13.79 27.09
C GLU A 122 -17.82 14.92 26.35
N GLN A 123 -16.72 15.41 26.92
CA GLN A 123 -15.80 16.33 26.28
C GLN A 123 -14.51 15.64 25.85
N LEU A 124 -13.86 16.20 24.83
CA LEU A 124 -12.56 15.76 24.37
C LEU A 124 -11.48 16.69 24.91
N VAL A 125 -10.59 16.11 25.70
CA VAL A 125 -9.50 16.83 26.35
C VAL A 125 -8.16 16.23 25.94
N VAL A 126 -7.18 17.09 25.72
CA VAL A 126 -5.80 16.77 25.42
C VAL A 126 -5.01 16.79 26.72
N GLN A 127 -4.67 15.61 27.24
CA GLN A 127 -4.06 15.47 28.55
C GLN A 127 -2.94 14.44 28.52
N SER A 128 -1.91 14.66 29.33
CA SER A 128 -0.93 13.63 29.64
C SER A 128 -1.45 12.69 30.74
N ARG A 129 -0.74 11.58 30.96
CA ARG A 129 -0.98 10.69 32.11
C ARG A 129 -0.87 11.45 33.44
N ASP A 130 0.04 12.40 33.49
CA ASP A 130 0.35 13.24 34.63
C ASP A 130 -0.73 14.30 34.91
N ASP A 131 -1.36 14.83 33.86
CA ASP A 131 -2.49 15.75 33.98
C ASP A 131 -3.74 15.05 34.54
N ALA A 132 -3.84 13.73 34.38
CA ALA A 132 -4.99 12.90 34.71
C ALA A 132 -4.90 12.25 36.10
N LEU A 133 -4.59 13.07 37.11
CA LEU A 133 -4.41 12.65 38.50
C LEU A 133 -5.65 11.86 39.00
N GLY A 134 -5.50 10.55 39.16
CA GLY A 134 -6.53 9.64 39.66
C GLY A 134 -6.95 8.53 38.70
N ALA A 135 -6.62 8.61 37.40
CA ALA A 135 -6.93 7.54 36.44
C ALA A 135 -5.78 6.52 36.34
N GLY A 136 -6.07 5.25 36.65
CA GLY A 136 -5.11 4.16 36.43
C GLY A 136 -4.75 3.99 34.94
N PHE A 137 -3.66 3.27 34.63
CA PHE A 137 -3.19 3.10 33.23
C PHE A 137 -4.31 2.60 32.31
N VAL A 138 -5.02 1.56 32.75
CA VAL A 138 -6.10 0.93 31.97
C VAL A 138 -7.24 1.91 31.74
N GLU A 139 -7.67 2.63 32.78
CA GLU A 139 -8.77 3.60 32.70
C GLU A 139 -8.44 4.77 31.77
N PHE A 140 -7.22 5.28 31.88
CA PHE A 140 -6.76 6.37 31.04
C PHE A 140 -6.71 5.95 29.57
N PHE A 141 -6.00 4.86 29.24
CA PHE A 141 -5.90 4.48 27.83
C PHE A 141 -7.24 4.03 27.27
N TRP A 142 -8.12 3.42 28.07
CA TRP A 142 -9.48 3.09 27.62
C TRP A 142 -10.23 4.32 27.10
N SER A 143 -10.12 5.44 27.80
CA SER A 143 -10.77 6.69 27.41
C SER A 143 -10.05 7.44 26.28
N THR A 144 -8.91 6.94 25.79
CA THR A 144 -8.21 7.44 24.59
C THR A 144 -8.48 6.61 23.33
N ARG A 145 -9.38 5.61 23.41
CA ARG A 145 -9.63 4.66 22.33
C ARG A 145 -10.62 5.23 21.30
N PHE A 146 -10.13 5.49 20.09
CA PHE A 146 -10.93 5.94 18.95
C PHE A 146 -11.01 4.87 17.87
N THR A 147 -12.10 4.94 17.10
CA THR A 147 -12.33 4.18 15.88
C THR A 147 -12.69 5.15 14.78
N LEU A 148 -12.30 4.84 13.54
CA LEU A 148 -12.57 5.68 12.38
C LEU A 148 -13.40 4.89 11.37
N TRP A 149 -14.44 5.53 10.86
CA TRP A 149 -15.35 5.01 9.85
C TRP A 149 -15.26 5.88 8.61
N TRP A 150 -14.83 5.29 7.50
CA TRP A 150 -14.79 5.98 6.22
C TRP A 150 -16.20 6.15 5.65
N MET A 151 -16.48 7.36 5.20
CA MET A 151 -17.64 7.76 4.42
C MET A 151 -17.16 8.06 2.98
N PRO A 152 -18.05 8.23 1.99
CA PRO A 152 -17.66 8.68 0.65
C PRO A 152 -16.85 10.00 0.69
N ASP A 153 -16.06 10.26 -0.36
CA ASP A 153 -15.38 11.55 -0.59
C ASP A 153 -14.34 11.96 0.50
N ASP A 154 -13.50 11.03 0.96
CA ASP A 154 -12.48 11.20 2.01
C ASP A 154 -13.01 11.72 3.36
N MET A 155 -14.33 11.67 3.54
CA MET A 155 -14.98 11.94 4.80
C MET A 155 -14.80 10.76 5.75
N CYS A 156 -14.69 11.05 7.03
CA CYS A 156 -14.55 10.08 8.09
C CYS A 156 -15.36 10.50 9.31
N ARG A 157 -15.75 9.50 10.09
CA ARG A 157 -16.38 9.66 11.39
C ARG A 157 -15.50 9.03 12.43
N LEU A 158 -15.14 9.84 13.41
CA LEU A 158 -14.44 9.38 14.60
C LEU A 158 -15.48 9.01 15.66
N SER A 159 -15.35 7.80 16.19
CA SER A 159 -16.19 7.29 17.28
C SER A 159 -15.33 6.84 18.44
N CYS A 160 -15.75 7.17 19.65
CA CYS A 160 -15.11 6.74 20.90
C CYS A 160 -16.10 6.01 21.80
N GLN A 161 -15.57 5.22 22.74
CA GLN A 161 -16.36 4.56 23.77
C GLN A 161 -16.28 5.33 25.09
N THR A 162 -17.41 5.53 25.75
CA THR A 162 -17.44 6.09 27.11
C THR A 162 -17.29 4.97 28.14
N TRP A 163 -16.48 5.23 29.16
CA TRP A 163 -16.35 4.34 30.30
C TRP A 163 -17.50 4.59 31.28
N THR A 164 -18.42 3.63 31.43
CA THR A 164 -19.55 3.75 32.36
C THR A 164 -19.22 3.34 33.80
N GLY A 165 -17.95 3.13 34.12
CA GLY A 165 -17.50 2.89 35.49
C GLY A 165 -18.10 1.64 36.13
N GLN A 166 -17.74 0.44 35.65
CA GLN A 166 -17.65 -0.79 36.45
C GLN A 166 -17.13 -1.93 35.57
N GLY A 167 -16.02 -2.55 35.98
CA GLY A 167 -15.47 -3.74 35.33
C GLY A 167 -16.47 -4.88 35.39
N VAL A 168 -17.00 -5.29 34.24
CA VAL A 168 -17.80 -6.51 34.11
C VAL A 168 -17.04 -7.47 33.19
N ASP A 169 -16.72 -8.62 33.79
CA ASP A 169 -16.00 -9.75 33.24
C ASP A 169 -16.74 -10.32 32.00
N LEU A 170 -16.19 -10.08 30.80
CA LEU A 170 -16.82 -10.32 29.49
C LEU A 170 -17.00 -11.81 29.10
N LYS A 171 -16.85 -12.76 30.04
CA LYS A 171 -16.98 -14.20 29.77
C LYS A 171 -18.20 -14.88 30.39
N ARG A 172 -19.00 -14.19 31.22
CA ARG A 172 -20.17 -14.79 31.87
C ARG A 172 -21.37 -13.86 31.83
N GLN A 173 -22.11 -13.86 30.73
CA GLN A 173 -23.57 -13.91 30.68
C GLN A 173 -24.06 -13.63 29.26
N GLY A 174 -24.87 -14.53 28.73
CA GLY A 174 -25.65 -14.28 27.53
C GLY A 174 -26.76 -13.27 27.81
N ALA A 175 -26.94 -12.35 26.86
CA ALA A 175 -28.12 -11.49 26.69
C ALA A 175 -28.45 -10.48 27.81
N THR A 176 -27.85 -9.29 27.72
CA THR A 176 -28.57 -8.03 27.46
C THR A 176 -27.54 -6.96 27.12
N ALA A 177 -27.70 -6.32 25.97
CA ALA A 177 -26.74 -5.35 25.43
C ALA A 177 -26.56 -4.16 26.39
N THR A 178 -25.42 -4.11 27.08
CA THR A 178 -24.83 -2.84 27.50
C THR A 178 -24.65 -2.01 26.22
N LYS A 179 -25.47 -0.98 26.10
CA LYS A 179 -25.56 -0.10 24.94
C LYS A 179 -24.18 0.54 24.71
N LEU A 180 -23.40 -0.03 23.79
CA LEU A 180 -22.24 0.60 23.19
C LEU A 180 -22.73 1.87 22.48
N MET A 181 -22.81 2.98 23.21
CA MET A 181 -23.14 4.27 22.64
C MET A 181 -21.91 4.75 21.88
N HIS A 182 -21.89 4.52 20.57
CA HIS A 182 -20.91 5.13 19.67
C HIS A 182 -21.19 6.64 19.63
N LEU A 183 -20.49 7.44 20.44
CA LEU A 183 -20.60 8.89 20.34
C LEU A 183 -19.76 9.37 19.15
N LEU A 184 -20.31 10.32 18.40
CA LEU A 184 -19.61 11.00 17.30
C LEU A 184 -19.09 12.35 17.80
N LEU A 185 -17.99 12.83 17.22
CA LEU A 185 -17.58 14.22 17.40
C LEU A 185 -18.59 15.14 16.73
N GLU A 186 -19.16 16.05 17.50
CA GLU A 186 -20.02 17.13 17.03
C GLU A 186 -19.33 18.46 17.38
N PHE A 187 -19.39 19.41 16.45
CA PHE A 187 -18.93 20.78 16.68
C PHE A 187 -19.94 21.75 16.06
N SER A 188 -20.40 22.73 16.84
CA SER A 188 -21.28 23.78 16.33
C SER A 188 -20.45 24.97 15.86
N ALA A 189 -20.21 25.06 14.56
CA ALA A 189 -19.84 26.34 13.97
C ALA A 189 -21.12 27.19 13.96
N GLY A 190 -21.26 28.12 14.93
CA GLY A 190 -22.40 29.02 14.98
C GLY A 190 -22.65 29.65 13.60
N HIS A 191 -23.92 29.72 13.20
CA HIS A 191 -24.34 30.33 11.93
C HIS A 191 -23.58 31.63 11.65
N GLU A 192 -22.88 31.66 10.52
CA GLU A 192 -22.50 32.83 9.71
C GLU A 192 -22.53 34.19 10.43
N THR A 193 -21.38 34.67 10.92
CA THR A 193 -21.06 36.12 11.02
C THR A 193 -19.59 36.38 11.35
N ASP A 194 -18.87 35.45 11.99
CA ASP A 194 -17.44 35.63 12.34
C ASP A 194 -16.54 34.52 11.76
N PRO A 195 -15.68 34.81 10.76
CA PRO A 195 -14.74 33.85 10.19
C PRO A 195 -13.61 33.43 11.16
N THR A 196 -13.47 34.09 12.32
CA THR A 196 -12.41 33.81 13.31
C THR A 196 -12.88 32.99 14.52
N ALA A 197 -14.19 32.77 14.68
CA ALA A 197 -14.75 32.10 15.86
C ALA A 197 -14.29 30.63 15.97
N GLU A 198 -13.89 30.17 17.16
CA GLU A 198 -13.54 28.77 17.47
C GLU A 198 -14.77 28.01 17.94
N ALA A 199 -14.88 26.72 17.60
CA ALA A 199 -15.97 25.84 18.05
C ALA A 199 -15.42 24.72 18.93
N THR A 200 -15.98 24.54 20.13
CA THR A 200 -15.65 23.41 21.00
C THR A 200 -16.11 22.10 20.36
N VAL A 201 -15.28 21.06 20.46
CA VAL A 201 -15.64 19.73 19.98
C VAL A 201 -16.18 18.89 21.13
N SER A 202 -17.43 18.44 21.00
CA SER A 202 -18.15 17.65 22.00
C SER A 202 -18.55 16.29 21.44
N LEU A 203 -18.96 15.37 22.32
CA LEU A 203 -19.47 14.06 21.93
C LEU A 203 -21.00 14.03 22.00
N SER A 204 -21.65 13.47 20.98
CA SER A 204 -23.11 13.47 20.86
C SER A 204 -23.66 12.14 20.32
N PRO A 205 -24.81 11.65 20.84
CA PRO A 205 -25.43 10.39 20.42
C PRO A 205 -26.28 10.48 19.13
N ILE A 206 -26.04 11.49 18.28
CA ILE A 206 -26.72 11.81 17.00
C ILE A 206 -27.98 12.67 17.18
N GLN A 207 -27.89 13.94 16.77
CA GLN A 207 -29.04 14.80 16.45
C GLN A 207 -28.95 15.40 15.02
N ASP A 208 -27.75 15.71 14.52
CA ASP A 208 -27.56 16.18 13.15
C ASP A 208 -26.37 15.49 12.45
N ILE A 209 -26.69 14.66 11.44
CA ILE A 209 -25.72 13.83 10.70
C ILE A 209 -24.70 14.67 9.91
N HIS A 210 -25.02 15.94 9.63
CA HIS A 210 -24.17 16.81 8.82
C HIS A 210 -23.04 17.48 9.62
N MET A 211 -23.18 17.59 10.94
CA MET A 211 -22.25 18.30 11.83
C MET A 211 -21.10 17.44 12.37
N CYS A 212 -21.13 16.13 12.08
CA CYS A 212 -20.18 15.15 12.65
C CYS A 212 -19.14 14.62 11.65
N ASN A 213 -19.07 15.18 10.44
CA ASN A 213 -18.19 14.68 9.38
C ASN A 213 -16.85 15.44 9.36
N LEU A 214 -15.75 14.69 9.39
CA LEU A 214 -14.39 15.20 9.27
C LEU A 214 -13.77 14.71 7.96
N THR A 215 -12.97 15.50 7.28
CA THR A 215 -12.07 15.02 6.24
C THR A 215 -10.68 14.81 6.86
N VAL A 216 -10.02 13.72 6.51
CA VAL A 216 -8.67 13.42 7.00
C VAL A 216 -7.68 13.48 5.84
N SER A 217 -6.56 14.15 6.07
CA SER A 217 -5.50 14.31 5.09
C SER A 217 -4.15 14.00 5.74
N GLY A 218 -3.16 13.56 4.96
CA GLY A 218 -1.80 13.46 5.45
C GLY A 218 -1.28 14.84 5.87
N SER A 219 -0.52 14.90 6.97
CA SER A 219 0.12 16.14 7.39
C SER A 219 1.02 16.66 6.26
N PRO A 220 0.93 17.95 5.90
CA PRO A 220 1.79 18.57 4.90
C PRO A 220 3.22 18.78 5.40
N PHE A 221 3.51 18.46 6.67
CA PHE A 221 4.80 18.69 7.32
C PHE A 221 5.47 17.40 7.78
N ILE A 222 4.69 16.38 8.14
CA ILE A 222 5.21 15.12 8.70
C ILE A 222 4.63 13.91 7.96
N PRO A 223 5.47 13.15 7.22
CA PRO A 223 5.06 11.87 6.67
C PRO A 223 4.56 10.93 7.78
N GLY A 224 3.35 10.38 7.62
CA GLY A 224 2.75 9.45 8.58
C GLY A 224 1.93 10.10 9.70
N ALA A 225 1.89 11.43 9.79
CA ALA A 225 0.94 12.15 10.63
C ALA A 225 -0.29 12.61 9.82
N TYR A 226 -1.36 12.97 10.52
CA TYR A 226 -2.66 13.24 9.91
C TYR A 226 -3.27 14.54 10.42
N ARG A 227 -3.97 15.23 9.52
CA ARG A 227 -4.71 16.45 9.79
C ARG A 227 -6.19 16.19 9.59
N PHE A 228 -6.99 16.63 10.55
CA PHE A 228 -8.45 16.52 10.50
C PHE A 228 -9.06 17.90 10.26
N GLN A 229 -9.92 17.95 9.24
CA GLN A 229 -10.62 19.14 8.80
C GLN A 229 -12.13 18.92 8.90
N SER A 230 -12.91 19.98 9.15
CA SER A 230 -14.37 19.91 9.05
C SER A 230 -14.82 19.67 7.60
N ALA A 231 -15.67 18.66 7.37
CA ALA A 231 -16.28 18.45 6.06
C ALA A 231 -17.36 19.51 5.74
N TYR A 232 -18.05 20.02 6.77
CA TYR A 232 -19.15 20.99 6.62
C TYR A 232 -18.65 22.44 6.49
N CYS A 233 -17.55 22.79 7.17
CA CYS A 233 -16.93 24.11 7.09
C CYS A 233 -15.47 23.99 6.60
N PRO A 234 -15.23 23.90 5.28
CA PRO A 234 -13.88 23.79 4.73
C PRO A 234 -12.94 24.91 5.22
N GLY A 235 -11.68 24.59 5.47
CA GLY A 235 -10.68 25.53 6.01
C GLY A 235 -10.62 25.63 7.54
N ARG A 236 -11.40 24.82 8.26
CA ARG A 236 -11.34 24.68 9.72
C ARG A 236 -10.78 23.31 10.13
N TYR A 237 -9.84 23.32 11.07
CA TYR A 237 -9.07 22.15 11.48
C TYR A 237 -9.07 21.95 13.00
N LEU A 238 -8.84 20.71 13.42
CA LEU A 238 -8.68 20.38 14.84
C LEU A 238 -7.47 21.11 15.45
N THR A 239 -7.68 21.67 16.64
CA THR A 239 -6.68 22.40 17.43
C THR A 239 -6.93 22.26 18.93
N TYR A 240 -5.97 22.67 19.75
CA TYR A 240 -6.13 22.92 21.18
C TYR A 240 -5.13 24.02 21.60
N ARG A 241 -5.39 24.69 22.73
CA ARG A 241 -4.53 25.78 23.23
C ARG A 241 -4.17 25.55 24.69
N SER A 242 -2.92 25.17 24.95
CA SER A 242 -2.42 25.15 26.34
C SER A 242 -2.52 26.55 26.97
N PRO A 243 -3.05 26.71 28.20
CA PRO A 243 -3.32 25.69 29.21
C PRO A 243 -4.68 24.99 29.12
N ASP A 244 -5.60 25.42 28.27
CA ASP A 244 -6.91 24.77 28.09
C ASP A 244 -6.74 23.44 27.31
N PRO A 245 -7.01 22.29 27.94
CA PRO A 245 -6.85 21.00 27.27
C PRO A 245 -7.98 20.72 26.29
N THR A 246 -9.03 21.55 26.21
CA THR A 246 -10.21 21.27 25.40
C THR A 246 -9.86 21.24 23.90
N LEU A 247 -10.36 20.23 23.19
CA LEU A 247 -10.22 20.10 21.75
C LEU A 247 -11.20 21.05 21.04
N LEU A 248 -10.70 21.83 20.09
CA LEU A 248 -11.43 22.87 19.37
C LEU A 248 -11.32 22.67 17.85
N MET A 249 -12.19 23.35 17.11
CA MET A 249 -12.18 23.45 15.65
C MET A 249 -12.03 24.93 15.25
N ALA A 250 -10.94 25.27 14.56
CA ALA A 250 -10.54 26.66 14.28
C ALA A 250 -10.06 26.86 12.83
N PRO A 251 -10.15 28.08 12.27
CA PRO A 251 -9.64 28.39 10.93
C PRO A 251 -8.10 28.32 10.83
N ASP A 252 -7.58 27.97 9.65
CA ASP A 252 -6.14 27.91 9.37
C ASP A 252 -5.49 29.30 9.29
N THR A 253 -5.19 29.87 10.45
CA THR A 253 -4.47 31.14 10.60
C THR A 253 -2.95 30.96 10.73
N GLY A 254 -2.42 29.82 10.26
CA GLY A 254 -0.99 29.62 10.02
C GLY A 254 -0.14 29.12 11.19
N ASN A 255 -0.69 28.98 12.40
CA ASN A 255 0.06 28.40 13.52
C ASN A 255 -0.72 27.50 14.48
N HIS A 256 -2.05 27.47 14.40
CA HIS A 256 -2.90 26.81 15.39
C HIS A 256 -3.35 25.40 14.97
N VAL A 257 -3.19 25.01 13.71
CA VAL A 257 -3.56 23.65 13.29
C VAL A 257 -2.61 22.63 13.91
N VAL A 258 -3.21 21.63 14.57
CA VAL A 258 -2.51 20.51 15.18
C VAL A 258 -2.64 19.30 14.27
N ASP A 259 -1.50 18.72 13.94
CA ASP A 259 -1.43 17.42 13.25
C ASP A 259 -1.32 16.32 14.31
N PHE A 260 -1.80 15.12 14.00
CA PHE A 260 -1.89 14.00 14.94
C PHE A 260 -1.13 12.80 14.44
N LEU A 261 -0.34 12.19 15.32
CA LEU A 261 0.14 10.83 15.13
C LEU A 261 -0.96 9.86 15.54
N ILE A 262 -1.21 8.88 14.68
CA ILE A 262 -2.17 7.82 14.93
C ILE A 262 -1.39 6.58 15.34
N VAL A 263 -1.62 6.12 16.57
CA VAL A 263 -0.93 4.96 17.13
C VAL A 263 -1.93 3.83 17.35
N ASP A 264 -1.59 2.64 16.87
CA ASP A 264 -2.39 1.44 17.09
C ASP A 264 -2.65 1.22 18.58
N TYR A 265 -3.92 1.04 18.95
CA TYR A 265 -4.32 0.87 20.34
C TYR A 265 -3.71 -0.39 20.98
N THR A 266 -3.39 -1.43 20.20
CA THR A 266 -2.68 -2.62 20.68
C THR A 266 -1.28 -2.29 21.22
N LYS A 267 -0.70 -1.17 20.78
CA LYS A 267 0.59 -0.65 21.26
C LYS A 267 0.44 0.30 22.44
N ALA A 268 -0.78 0.55 22.95
CA ALA A 268 -1.01 1.44 24.10
C ALA A 268 -0.19 1.02 25.33
N SER A 269 -0.02 -0.29 25.57
CA SER A 269 0.82 -0.83 26.65
C SER A 269 2.28 -0.36 26.59
N ASN A 270 2.77 0.06 25.43
CA ASN A 270 4.15 0.54 25.26
C ASN A 270 4.34 1.96 25.82
N PHE A 271 3.25 2.67 26.09
CA PHE A 271 3.26 3.95 26.79
C PHE A 271 3.19 3.80 28.31
N MET A 272 3.09 2.57 28.83
CA MET A 272 3.16 2.32 30.27
C MET A 272 4.53 2.72 30.80
N ASN A 273 4.55 3.41 31.93
CA ASN A 273 5.80 3.86 32.54
C ASN A 273 6.34 2.79 33.46
N VAL A 274 7.67 2.71 33.55
CA VAL A 274 8.35 1.70 34.37
C VAL A 274 7.97 1.83 35.86
N GLY A 275 7.73 3.06 36.32
CA GLY A 275 7.25 3.34 37.67
C GLY A 275 5.91 2.70 38.00
N GLU A 276 4.98 2.64 37.04
CA GLU A 276 3.66 2.03 37.25
C GLU A 276 3.78 0.51 37.45
N VAL A 277 4.65 -0.13 36.66
CA VAL A 277 4.92 -1.57 36.76
C VAL A 277 5.64 -1.90 38.06
N ILE A 278 6.64 -1.10 38.43
CA ILE A 278 7.41 -1.28 39.67
C ILE A 278 6.52 -1.00 40.88
N ARG A 279 5.67 0.04 40.86
CA ARG A 279 4.69 0.34 41.92
C ARG A 279 3.73 -0.83 42.13
N ALA A 280 3.06 -1.29 41.08
CA ALA A 280 2.13 -2.41 41.18
C ALA A 280 2.82 -3.70 41.70
N ALA A 281 4.06 -3.97 41.28
CA ALA A 281 4.84 -5.09 41.77
C ALA A 281 5.19 -4.95 43.26
N VAL A 282 5.60 -3.76 43.71
CA VAL A 282 5.89 -3.49 45.13
C VAL A 282 4.63 -3.55 45.99
N GLU A 283 3.50 -3.03 45.53
CA GLU A 283 2.19 -3.12 46.20
C GLU A 283 1.75 -4.58 46.36
N SER A 284 1.86 -5.38 45.29
CA SER A 284 1.49 -6.81 45.33
C SER A 284 2.34 -7.63 46.30
N GLN A 285 3.53 -7.15 46.63
CA GLN A 285 4.47 -7.76 47.57
C GLN A 285 4.41 -7.13 48.97
N GLY A 286 3.39 -6.30 49.26
CA GLY A 286 3.12 -5.72 50.58
C GLY A 286 3.82 -4.37 50.86
N GLY A 287 4.51 -3.79 49.88
CA GLY A 287 5.33 -2.58 50.07
C GLY A 287 4.57 -1.26 50.22
N SER A 288 3.25 -1.28 50.14
CA SER A 288 2.34 -0.15 50.38
C SER A 288 1.92 0.00 51.85
N HIS A 289 2.00 -1.07 52.65
CA HIS A 289 1.63 -1.06 54.08
C HIS A 289 2.82 -0.80 55.04
N GLY A 290 3.92 -0.25 54.51
CA GLY A 290 5.11 0.12 55.29
C GLY A 290 6.23 -0.92 55.29
N ASP A 291 5.98 -2.12 54.75
CA ASP A 291 6.97 -3.19 54.62
C ASP A 291 7.94 -2.98 53.45
N TYR A 292 9.14 -3.52 53.56
CA TYR A 292 10.21 -3.38 52.56
C TYR A 292 10.29 -4.61 51.65
N VAL A 293 10.23 -4.38 50.34
CA VAL A 293 10.39 -5.41 49.30
C VAL A 293 11.85 -5.53 48.89
N LYS A 294 12.38 -6.75 48.75
CA LYS A 294 13.77 -6.97 48.31
C LYS A 294 13.89 -6.78 46.80
N LEU A 295 14.98 -6.14 46.36
CA LEU A 295 15.30 -5.96 44.93
C LEU A 295 15.34 -7.28 44.14
N LYS A 296 15.78 -8.38 44.76
CA LYS A 296 15.81 -9.70 44.11
C LYS A 296 14.40 -10.19 43.75
N ASP A 297 13.44 -9.96 44.63
CA ASP A 297 12.06 -10.43 44.49
C ASP A 297 11.31 -9.52 43.48
N LEU A 298 11.57 -8.21 43.53
CA LEU A 298 11.09 -7.25 42.53
C LEU A 298 11.61 -7.57 41.11
N ARG A 299 12.89 -7.92 40.95
CA ARG A 299 13.46 -8.35 39.65
C ARG A 299 12.95 -9.71 39.20
N ALA A 300 12.52 -10.55 40.14
CA ALA A 300 11.98 -11.87 39.85
C ALA A 300 10.50 -11.81 39.41
N ASP A 301 9.80 -10.72 39.74
CA ASP A 301 8.39 -10.47 39.44
C ASP A 301 8.07 -10.66 37.95
N HIS A 302 6.96 -11.34 37.69
CA HIS A 302 6.55 -11.72 36.35
C HIS A 302 6.17 -10.50 35.49
N ASN A 303 5.46 -9.52 36.07
CA ASN A 303 4.99 -8.33 35.35
C ASN A 303 6.16 -7.41 35.01
N VAL A 304 7.10 -7.25 35.95
CA VAL A 304 8.35 -6.51 35.72
C VAL A 304 9.15 -7.15 34.59
N LYS A 305 9.43 -8.46 34.64
CA LYS A 305 10.16 -9.15 33.57
C LYS A 305 9.49 -9.00 32.21
N ARG A 306 8.17 -9.15 32.17
CA ARG A 306 7.38 -9.04 30.94
C ARG A 306 7.45 -7.64 30.34
N TYR A 307 7.34 -6.59 31.15
CA TYR A 307 7.48 -5.21 30.68
C TYR A 307 8.87 -4.95 30.07
N PHE A 308 9.94 -5.32 30.79
CA PHE A 308 11.30 -5.11 30.30
C PHE A 308 11.57 -5.86 28.98
N GLN A 309 11.11 -7.10 28.86
CA GLN A 309 11.29 -7.90 27.65
C GLN A 309 10.42 -7.43 26.48
N GLN A 310 9.14 -7.09 26.72
CA GLN A 310 8.18 -6.82 25.65
C GLN A 310 8.11 -5.34 25.25
N VAL A 311 8.27 -4.42 26.21
CA VAL A 311 8.14 -2.96 25.98
C VAL A 311 9.50 -2.31 25.75
N LEU A 312 10.49 -2.62 26.59
CA LEU A 312 11.83 -2.04 26.47
C LEU A 312 12.79 -2.86 25.61
N GLY A 313 12.44 -4.11 25.27
CA GLY A 313 13.30 -5.03 24.51
C GLY A 313 14.59 -5.41 25.22
N LYS A 314 14.63 -5.31 26.56
CA LYS A 314 15.86 -5.38 27.38
C LYS A 314 15.71 -6.35 28.54
N PRO A 315 16.81 -6.88 29.08
CA PRO A 315 16.78 -7.58 30.36
C PRO A 315 16.35 -6.60 31.47
N VAL A 316 15.76 -7.14 32.54
CA VAL A 316 15.42 -6.35 33.74
C VAL A 316 16.67 -5.65 34.25
N TRP A 317 16.54 -4.36 34.58
CA TRP A 317 17.62 -3.51 35.08
C TRP A 317 18.49 -4.21 36.13
N SER A 318 19.79 -3.90 36.04
CA SER A 318 20.77 -4.28 37.04
C SER A 318 20.47 -3.60 38.38
N PRO A 319 20.98 -4.12 39.51
CA PRO A 319 20.79 -3.48 40.81
C PRO A 319 21.24 -2.00 40.83
N GLN A 320 22.31 -1.66 40.11
CA GLN A 320 22.84 -0.30 40.00
C GLN A 320 21.91 0.65 39.20
N GLU A 321 21.24 0.12 38.18
CA GLU A 321 20.25 0.90 37.40
C GLU A 321 18.96 1.12 38.19
N LEU A 322 18.50 0.12 38.95
CA LEU A 322 17.36 0.27 39.86
C LEU A 322 17.66 1.26 40.98
N GLU A 323 18.88 1.25 41.53
CA GLU A 323 19.36 2.24 42.47
C GLU A 323 19.25 3.66 41.89
N THR A 324 19.80 3.88 40.69
CA THR A 324 19.71 5.18 40.00
C THR A 324 18.26 5.61 39.80
N TYR A 325 17.38 4.68 39.42
CA TYR A 325 15.96 4.94 39.23
C TYR A 325 15.29 5.38 40.53
N PHE A 326 15.47 4.64 41.63
CA PHE A 326 14.87 4.99 42.92
C PHE A 326 15.46 6.27 43.53
N GLU A 327 16.75 6.54 43.32
CA GLU A 327 17.34 7.84 43.70
C GLU A 327 16.74 9.02 42.90
N GLY A 328 16.38 8.80 41.64
CA GLY A 328 15.71 9.81 40.79
C GLY A 328 14.23 10.01 41.11
N HIS A 329 13.61 9.06 41.80
CA HIS A 329 12.18 9.07 42.18
C HIS A 329 12.01 9.04 43.70
N SER A 330 12.93 9.68 44.45
CA SER A 330 12.91 9.64 45.90
C SER A 330 11.69 10.33 46.53
N GLU A 331 10.91 11.09 45.76
CA GLU A 331 9.61 11.63 46.20
C GLU A 331 8.54 10.56 46.43
N GLU A 332 8.65 9.44 45.72
CA GLU A 332 7.69 8.32 45.76
C GLU A 332 8.26 7.12 46.53
N TRP A 333 9.57 6.90 46.45
CA TRP A 333 10.22 5.69 46.93
C TRP A 333 11.10 5.93 48.16
N ASP A 334 11.06 4.99 49.10
CA ASP A 334 12.00 4.91 50.21
C ASP A 334 12.93 3.71 49.96
N PHE A 335 14.16 4.00 49.51
CA PHE A 335 15.14 3.02 49.07
C PHE A 335 16.33 2.95 50.03
N SER A 336 16.65 1.73 50.49
CA SER A 336 17.78 1.49 51.38
C SER A 336 18.94 0.82 50.64
N LEU A 337 19.99 1.60 50.38
CA LEU A 337 21.22 1.17 49.71
C LEU A 337 21.89 -0.03 50.42
N GLN A 338 21.99 0.01 51.75
CA GLN A 338 22.67 -1.02 52.54
C GLN A 338 21.93 -2.36 52.57
N LYS A 339 20.60 -2.35 52.44
CA LYS A 339 19.76 -3.55 52.58
C LYS A 339 19.20 -4.06 51.24
N ALA A 340 19.40 -3.32 50.15
CA ALA A 340 18.86 -3.62 48.82
C ALA A 340 17.33 -3.84 48.84
N ARG A 341 16.61 -2.95 49.53
CA ARG A 341 15.14 -3.01 49.66
C ARG A 341 14.50 -1.66 49.35
N VAL A 342 13.25 -1.73 48.91
CA VAL A 342 12.44 -0.57 48.53
C VAL A 342 11.03 -0.69 49.10
N ARG A 343 10.40 0.44 49.40
CA ARG A 343 8.97 0.55 49.71
C ARG A 343 8.42 1.87 49.19
N ILE A 344 7.09 1.96 49.12
CA ILE A 344 6.41 3.21 48.76
C ILE A 344 6.45 4.15 49.98
N ARG A 345 6.77 5.43 49.77
CA ARG A 345 6.86 6.43 50.83
C ARG A 345 5.44 6.77 51.35
N PRO A 346 5.17 6.64 52.67
CA PRO A 346 3.87 6.98 53.24
C PRO A 346 3.57 8.48 53.06
N GLY A 347 2.41 8.83 52.46
CA GLY A 347 2.04 10.23 52.21
C GLY A 347 2.62 10.85 50.93
N GLY A 348 3.06 10.02 49.97
CA GLY A 348 3.45 10.47 48.62
C GLY A 348 2.29 11.15 47.84
N PRO A 349 2.56 11.74 46.66
CA PRO A 349 1.65 12.67 45.97
C PRO A 349 0.23 12.16 45.68
N LEU A 350 0.03 10.84 45.65
CA LEU A 350 -1.23 10.18 45.29
C LEU A 350 -1.96 9.51 46.47
N ASP A 351 -1.39 9.51 47.68
CA ASP A 351 -1.98 8.87 48.88
C ASP A 351 -3.05 9.76 49.57
N LYS A 352 -3.49 10.83 48.91
CA LYS A 352 -4.70 11.56 49.27
C LYS A 352 -5.91 10.94 48.59
N THR A 353 -6.19 9.67 48.88
CA THR A 353 -7.57 9.19 48.80
C THR A 353 -8.41 10.06 49.73
N TYR A 354 -9.30 10.84 49.12
CA TYR A 354 -10.13 11.85 49.77
C TYR A 354 -11.05 11.19 50.80
N ASN A 355 -10.59 11.09 52.05
CA ASN A 355 -11.42 10.73 53.17
C ASN A 355 -12.43 11.88 53.39
N SER A 356 -13.71 11.53 53.28
CA SER A 356 -14.81 12.39 53.70
C SER A 356 -14.72 12.67 55.20
N LYS A 357 -15.05 13.91 55.58
CA LYS A 357 -15.29 14.42 56.94
C LYS A 357 -14.03 14.72 57.77
N ASP A 358 -13.68 16.00 57.88
CA ASP A 358 -13.87 16.73 59.15
C ASP A 358 -13.62 18.24 59.00
N GLU A 359 -14.13 18.96 60.00
CA GLU A 359 -14.67 20.30 59.98
C GLU A 359 -13.68 21.47 60.06
N GLY A 360 -14.10 22.62 59.50
CA GLY A 360 -14.29 23.85 60.27
C GLY A 360 -13.08 24.71 60.67
N LYS A 361 -12.98 25.91 60.07
CA LYS A 361 -13.26 27.19 60.76
C LYS A 361 -13.01 28.42 59.86
N SER A 362 -14.10 29.15 59.61
CA SER A 362 -14.30 30.58 59.89
C SER A 362 -13.34 31.63 59.27
N LYS A 363 -13.86 32.45 58.34
CA LYS A 363 -14.46 33.79 58.63
C LYS A 363 -14.79 34.55 57.34
N GLY A 364 -16.02 35.06 57.26
CA GLY A 364 -16.24 36.51 57.13
C GLY A 364 -16.71 37.10 55.79
N SER A 365 -17.95 37.62 55.84
CA SER A 365 -18.56 38.73 55.08
C SER A 365 -18.82 38.56 53.57
N SER A 366 -20.04 38.51 53.04
CA SER A 366 -21.27 39.36 53.19
C SER A 366 -21.42 40.41 52.07
N LYS A 367 -22.53 40.25 51.32
CA LYS A 367 -23.48 41.25 50.76
C LYS A 367 -23.63 41.33 49.23
N ARG A 368 -24.77 40.77 48.79
CA ARG A 368 -25.96 41.42 48.18
C ARG A 368 -25.80 42.55 47.15
N GLU A 369 -26.72 42.45 46.18
CA GLU A 369 -27.56 43.48 45.54
C GLU A 369 -27.17 44.03 44.16
N ALA A 370 -27.90 43.53 43.16
CA ALA A 370 -28.99 44.24 42.45
C ALA A 370 -28.71 45.61 41.78
N SER A 371 -28.88 45.60 40.45
CA SER A 371 -29.65 46.56 39.64
C SER A 371 -29.38 48.07 39.79
N ARG A 372 -28.95 48.72 38.70
CA ARG A 372 -29.77 49.72 37.96
C ARG A 372 -29.00 50.43 36.84
N SER A 373 -29.71 50.52 35.72
CA SER A 373 -29.79 51.58 34.71
C SER A 373 -29.05 52.92 34.97
N ARG A 374 -28.52 53.52 33.89
CA ARG A 374 -29.13 54.68 33.19
C ARG A 374 -28.27 55.24 32.04
N ASP A 375 -28.95 55.37 30.90
CA ASP A 375 -29.12 56.56 30.06
C ASP A 375 -27.94 57.29 29.37
N ARG A 376 -28.09 57.32 28.04
CA ARG A 376 -28.14 58.51 27.13
C ARG A 376 -26.83 59.19 26.71
N ARG A 377 -26.61 59.20 25.38
CA ARG A 377 -27.05 60.34 24.53
C ARG A 377 -27.11 59.98 23.04
N ALA A 378 -28.17 60.46 22.41
CA ALA A 378 -28.47 60.45 20.98
C ALA A 378 -27.95 61.72 20.29
N VAL A 379 -27.75 61.66 18.97
CA VAL A 379 -28.12 62.72 18.01
C VAL A 379 -28.59 62.05 16.70
N GLU A 380 -29.69 62.56 16.18
CA GLU A 380 -30.56 62.08 15.09
C GLU A 380 -30.21 62.68 13.70
N PRO A 381 -30.94 62.31 12.60
CA PRO A 381 -30.46 62.28 11.20
C PRO A 381 -31.11 63.33 10.27
N ALA A 382 -30.80 63.30 8.97
CA ALA A 382 -31.67 63.87 7.93
C ALA A 382 -31.39 63.39 6.47
N LYS A 383 -32.47 62.86 5.86
CA LYS A 383 -33.08 63.18 4.55
C LYS A 383 -32.65 62.49 3.23
N GLU A 384 -33.66 61.79 2.69
CA GLU A 384 -34.00 61.58 1.27
C GLU A 384 -34.14 62.91 0.49
N VAL A 385 -33.89 62.91 -0.83
CA VAL A 385 -34.83 63.34 -1.88
C VAL A 385 -34.45 62.67 -3.22
N ALA A 386 -35.45 62.17 -3.95
CA ALA A 386 -35.39 61.78 -5.36
C ALA A 386 -35.24 62.99 -6.30
N VAL A 387 -34.92 62.77 -7.59
CA VAL A 387 -35.60 63.35 -8.76
C VAL A 387 -34.95 62.84 -10.06
N SER A 388 -35.83 62.62 -11.02
CA SER A 388 -35.71 62.19 -12.41
C SER A 388 -34.85 63.09 -13.32
N SER A 389 -34.37 62.56 -14.45
CA SER A 389 -34.92 62.85 -15.79
C SER A 389 -34.01 62.44 -16.96
N ALA A 390 -34.67 61.84 -17.95
CA ALA A 390 -34.44 61.77 -19.39
C ALA A 390 -33.15 62.35 -20.05
N GLY A 391 -32.53 61.51 -20.90
CA GLY A 391 -32.75 61.63 -22.35
C GLY A 391 -31.65 62.27 -23.22
N LYS A 392 -31.31 61.50 -24.26
CA LYS A 392 -30.91 61.87 -25.64
C LYS A 392 -29.43 62.01 -26.04
N ASP A 393 -29.08 61.07 -26.94
CA ASP A 393 -28.63 61.25 -28.33
C ASP A 393 -27.24 61.83 -28.65
N LYS A 394 -26.45 60.92 -29.24
CA LYS A 394 -25.83 60.96 -30.59
C LYS A 394 -24.39 61.44 -30.80
N ASP A 395 -23.75 60.63 -31.66
CA ASP A 395 -22.69 60.91 -32.66
C ASP A 395 -21.31 61.30 -32.09
N ASP A 396 -20.17 60.79 -32.57
CA ASP A 396 -19.79 60.38 -33.92
C ASP A 396 -18.58 59.40 -33.88
N GLY A 397 -18.36 58.68 -35.00
CA GLY A 397 -16.98 58.55 -35.54
C GLY A 397 -16.33 57.16 -35.62
N LYS A 398 -16.66 56.44 -36.71
CA LYS A 398 -15.80 55.61 -37.59
C LYS A 398 -14.49 55.00 -37.04
N ASP A 399 -14.34 53.68 -37.25
CA ASP A 399 -13.27 53.19 -38.15
C ASP A 399 -13.53 51.78 -38.70
N ALA A 400 -13.15 51.60 -39.96
CA ALA A 400 -13.37 50.41 -40.77
C ALA A 400 -12.11 49.53 -40.85
N ARG A 401 -12.24 48.23 -40.55
CA ARG A 401 -11.38 47.12 -41.04
C ARG A 401 -12.27 45.87 -41.13
N LYS A 402 -12.75 45.48 -42.32
CA LYS A 402 -12.16 44.47 -43.23
C LYS A 402 -11.82 43.16 -42.51
N ASP A 403 -12.75 42.20 -42.56
CA ASP A 403 -12.44 40.77 -42.49
C ASP A 403 -13.24 40.04 -43.57
N ALA A 404 -12.50 39.52 -44.55
CA ALA A 404 -12.95 38.64 -45.60
C ALA A 404 -12.00 37.44 -45.60
N SER A 405 -12.46 36.30 -45.10
CA SER A 405 -11.99 34.96 -45.48
C SER A 405 -12.75 33.86 -44.70
N GLU A 406 -13.98 33.55 -45.12
CA GLU A 406 -14.68 32.31 -44.80
C GLU A 406 -15.20 31.74 -46.13
N GLU A 407 -14.38 31.03 -46.93
CA GLU A 407 -14.88 30.34 -48.13
C GLU A 407 -13.87 29.33 -48.73
N THR A 408 -13.52 28.24 -48.03
CA THR A 408 -12.79 27.11 -48.70
C THR A 408 -13.19 25.68 -48.28
N GLY A 409 -14.11 25.47 -47.32
CA GLY A 409 -14.46 24.11 -46.84
C GLY A 409 -15.55 23.34 -47.62
N GLY A 410 -16.31 24.00 -48.53
CA GLY A 410 -17.60 23.49 -49.00
C GLY A 410 -17.59 22.46 -50.15
N SER A 411 -16.49 22.31 -50.92
CA SER A 411 -16.52 21.50 -52.15
C SER A 411 -16.26 20.01 -51.95
N LEU A 412 -15.46 19.61 -50.94
CA LEU A 412 -15.08 18.21 -50.70
C LEU A 412 -16.13 17.45 -49.88
N ASP A 413 -16.68 18.09 -48.84
CA ASP A 413 -17.72 17.52 -47.98
C ASP A 413 -18.97 17.12 -48.77
N LYS A 414 -19.43 18.01 -49.67
CA LYS A 414 -20.57 17.75 -50.55
C LYS A 414 -20.34 16.52 -51.43
N ARG A 415 -19.14 16.38 -52.02
CA ARG A 415 -18.76 15.22 -52.86
C ARG A 415 -18.77 13.91 -52.08
N LEU A 416 -18.23 13.90 -50.86
CA LEU A 416 -18.21 12.72 -49.99
C LEU A 416 -19.63 12.31 -49.55
N ARG A 417 -20.50 13.28 -49.21
CA ARG A 417 -21.90 12.99 -48.86
C ARG A 417 -22.70 12.43 -50.04
N THR A 418 -22.48 12.98 -51.25
CA THR A 418 -23.17 12.53 -52.48
C THR A 418 -22.59 11.25 -53.09
N ALA A 419 -21.41 10.81 -52.68
CA ALA A 419 -20.80 9.58 -53.18
C ALA A 419 -21.68 8.36 -52.83
N SER A 420 -22.17 7.65 -53.84
CA SER A 420 -22.98 6.44 -53.68
C SER A 420 -22.08 5.19 -53.67
N GLY A 421 -21.85 4.65 -52.48
CA GLY A 421 -21.13 3.37 -52.30
C GLY A 421 -19.60 3.50 -52.11
N GLN A 422 -18.96 2.34 -51.96
CA GLN A 422 -17.56 2.24 -51.58
C GLN A 422 -16.61 2.76 -52.66
N MET A 423 -16.86 2.41 -53.93
CA MET A 423 -16.00 2.80 -55.07
C MET A 423 -15.92 4.32 -55.23
N ALA A 424 -17.05 5.01 -55.20
CA ALA A 424 -17.10 6.48 -55.30
C ALA A 424 -16.40 7.14 -54.11
N THR A 425 -16.53 6.58 -52.90
CA THR A 425 -15.86 7.09 -51.69
C THR A 425 -14.34 6.92 -51.78
N VAL A 426 -13.86 5.75 -52.23
CA VAL A 426 -12.44 5.47 -52.48
C VAL A 426 -11.85 6.45 -53.50
N GLN A 427 -12.54 6.68 -54.62
CA GLN A 427 -12.08 7.63 -55.65
C GLN A 427 -11.99 9.06 -55.10
N VAL A 428 -12.99 9.52 -54.34
CA VAL A 428 -12.98 10.87 -53.77
C VAL A 428 -11.84 11.02 -52.74
N VAL A 429 -11.68 10.07 -51.82
CA VAL A 429 -10.59 10.08 -50.80
C VAL A 429 -9.20 10.05 -51.46
N MET A 430 -9.03 9.25 -52.51
CA MET A 430 -7.75 9.16 -53.22
C MET A 430 -7.45 10.40 -54.07
N SER A 431 -8.47 11.12 -54.54
CA SER A 431 -8.32 12.36 -55.33
C SER A 431 -8.15 13.64 -54.49
N ALA A 432 -8.47 13.61 -53.19
CA ALA A 432 -8.47 14.80 -52.33
C ALA A 432 -7.06 15.14 -51.80
N ALA A 433 -6.69 16.42 -51.73
CA ALA A 433 -5.43 16.83 -51.10
C ALA A 433 -5.45 16.49 -49.59
N GLY A 434 -4.28 16.15 -49.02
CA GLY A 434 -4.18 15.79 -47.60
C GLY A 434 -4.66 16.90 -46.65
N GLU A 435 -4.38 18.16 -47.00
CA GLU A 435 -4.83 19.34 -46.25
C GLU A 435 -6.35 19.54 -46.29
N ASP A 436 -7.01 19.16 -47.39
CA ASP A 436 -8.47 19.27 -47.52
C ASP A 436 -9.18 18.16 -46.74
N LEU A 437 -8.59 16.95 -46.72
CA LEU A 437 -9.07 15.84 -45.88
C LEU A 437 -8.98 16.18 -44.38
N ALA A 438 -7.94 16.91 -43.97
CA ALA A 438 -7.76 17.36 -42.58
C ALA A 438 -8.72 18.48 -42.14
N LYS A 439 -9.48 19.07 -43.08
CA LYS A 439 -10.48 20.14 -42.81
C LYS A 439 -11.92 19.65 -42.89
N LEU A 440 -12.15 18.33 -42.96
CA LEU A 440 -13.49 17.76 -43.07
C LEU A 440 -14.35 18.05 -41.82
N PRO A 441 -15.65 18.32 -41.99
CA PRO A 441 -16.57 18.44 -40.85
C PRO A 441 -16.64 17.13 -40.05
N PHE A 442 -16.68 17.22 -38.72
CA PHE A 442 -16.72 16.04 -37.84
C PHE A 442 -17.89 15.09 -38.13
N GLN A 443 -19.04 15.62 -38.56
CA GLN A 443 -20.24 14.82 -38.89
C GLN A 443 -20.05 13.91 -40.11
N THR A 444 -19.08 14.22 -40.97
CA THR A 444 -18.82 13.48 -42.21
C THR A 444 -17.85 12.32 -41.98
N VAL A 445 -17.05 12.40 -40.91
CA VAL A 445 -16.03 11.39 -40.56
C VAL A 445 -16.65 9.99 -40.32
N PRO A 446 -17.73 9.81 -39.55
CA PRO A 446 -18.35 8.49 -39.36
C PRO A 446 -18.86 7.87 -40.67
N LEU A 447 -19.47 8.68 -41.54
CA LEU A 447 -20.02 8.22 -42.81
C LEU A 447 -18.92 7.71 -43.76
N VAL A 448 -17.80 8.43 -43.85
CA VAL A 448 -16.66 8.02 -44.68
C VAL A 448 -16.04 6.75 -44.13
N LEU A 449 -15.85 6.67 -42.81
CA LEU A 449 -15.27 5.51 -42.14
C LEU A 449 -16.11 4.24 -42.34
N GLN A 450 -17.43 4.33 -42.12
CA GLN A 450 -18.36 3.22 -42.32
C GLN A 450 -18.29 2.67 -43.76
N ARG A 451 -18.30 3.55 -44.77
CA ARG A 451 -18.23 3.15 -46.19
C ARG A 451 -16.88 2.54 -46.58
N LEU A 452 -15.80 2.91 -45.89
CA LEU A 452 -14.48 2.30 -46.07
C LEU A 452 -14.38 0.95 -45.33
N ALA A 453 -15.13 0.76 -44.25
CA ALA A 453 -15.19 -0.49 -43.49
C ALA A 453 -16.00 -1.57 -44.23
N ASP A 454 -17.13 -1.22 -44.85
CA ASP A 454 -17.93 -2.12 -45.68
C ASP A 454 -17.06 -2.74 -46.80
N THR A 455 -17.27 -4.01 -47.14
CA THR A 455 -16.62 -4.66 -48.29
C THR A 455 -17.64 -4.98 -49.37
N GLN A 456 -17.63 -4.23 -50.47
CA GLN A 456 -18.48 -4.45 -51.64
C GLN A 456 -17.72 -5.19 -52.75
N ALA A 457 -18.39 -6.16 -53.39
CA ALA A 457 -17.83 -6.88 -54.54
C ALA A 457 -17.61 -5.93 -55.74
N GLY A 458 -16.41 -5.90 -56.31
CA GLY A 458 -16.09 -5.14 -57.53
C GLY A 458 -15.04 -4.02 -57.39
N VAL A 459 -14.54 -3.73 -56.18
CA VAL A 459 -13.43 -2.79 -55.95
C VAL A 459 -12.13 -3.55 -55.71
N ARG A 460 -11.00 -3.10 -56.28
CA ARG A 460 -9.68 -3.73 -56.03
C ARG A 460 -9.28 -3.52 -54.56
N LEU A 461 -8.90 -4.62 -53.89
CA LEU A 461 -8.51 -4.60 -52.47
C LEU A 461 -7.36 -3.61 -52.19
N ALA A 462 -6.40 -3.49 -53.11
CA ALA A 462 -5.29 -2.55 -52.99
C ALA A 462 -5.73 -1.07 -52.94
N ASP A 463 -6.74 -0.69 -53.74
CA ASP A 463 -7.26 0.68 -53.77
C ASP A 463 -8.04 1.00 -52.48
N ILE A 464 -8.77 0.02 -51.95
CA ILE A 464 -9.47 0.13 -50.66
C ILE A 464 -8.47 0.27 -49.51
N THR A 465 -7.43 -0.56 -49.46
CA THR A 465 -6.40 -0.51 -48.43
C THR A 465 -5.64 0.82 -48.45
N ALA A 466 -5.33 1.34 -49.64
CA ALA A 466 -4.71 2.66 -49.79
C ALA A 466 -5.60 3.80 -49.28
N ALA A 467 -6.90 3.77 -49.62
CA ALA A 467 -7.86 4.76 -49.13
C ALA A 467 -8.08 4.68 -47.61
N ARG A 468 -8.17 3.46 -47.05
CA ARG A 468 -8.23 3.20 -45.59
C ARG A 468 -7.03 3.80 -44.88
N ARG A 469 -5.81 3.50 -45.35
CA ARG A 469 -4.57 4.04 -44.77
C ARG A 469 -4.57 5.56 -44.80
N ARG A 470 -4.88 6.16 -45.95
CA ARG A 470 -4.88 7.61 -46.13
C ARG A 470 -5.88 8.31 -45.22
N PHE A 471 -7.09 7.77 -45.07
CA PHE A 471 -8.10 8.36 -44.21
C PHE A 471 -7.78 8.19 -42.72
N LEU A 472 -7.36 7.00 -42.29
CA LEU A 472 -7.06 6.74 -40.88
C LEU A 472 -5.86 7.57 -40.37
N VAL A 473 -4.84 7.81 -41.21
CA VAL A 473 -3.70 8.72 -40.87
C VAL A 473 -4.17 10.17 -40.64
N THR A 474 -5.26 10.60 -41.28
CA THR A 474 -5.80 11.96 -41.09
C THR A 474 -6.69 12.10 -39.84
N MET A 475 -7.14 10.99 -39.24
CA MET A 475 -8.05 11.03 -38.09
C MET A 475 -7.46 11.73 -36.84
N PRO A 476 -6.19 11.51 -36.45
CA PRO A 476 -5.56 12.25 -35.35
C PRO A 476 -5.57 13.77 -35.56
N VAL A 477 -5.41 14.25 -36.80
CA VAL A 477 -5.47 15.69 -37.11
C VAL A 477 -6.91 16.20 -37.04
N LEU A 478 -7.86 15.41 -37.54
CA LEU A 478 -9.28 15.75 -37.51
C LEU A 478 -9.83 15.80 -36.08
N LEU A 479 -9.44 14.87 -35.22
CA LEU A 479 -10.12 14.61 -33.95
C LEU A 479 -9.24 14.76 -32.69
N GLY A 480 -7.92 14.92 -32.84
CA GLY A 480 -6.94 14.95 -31.75
C GLY A 480 -6.81 16.28 -31.01
N GLU A 481 -5.60 16.60 -30.53
CA GLU A 481 -5.37 17.70 -29.59
C GLU A 481 -5.81 19.07 -30.13
N GLY A 482 -6.69 19.74 -29.38
CA GLY A 482 -7.30 21.04 -29.74
C GLY A 482 -8.66 20.94 -30.41
N THR A 483 -8.87 20.00 -31.34
CA THR A 483 -10.15 19.78 -32.05
C THR A 483 -11.07 18.80 -31.32
N GLY A 484 -10.54 17.90 -30.49
CA GLY A 484 -11.31 16.88 -29.76
C GLY A 484 -12.42 17.45 -28.87
N ARG A 485 -12.24 18.65 -28.30
CA ARG A 485 -13.30 19.36 -27.54
C ARG A 485 -14.46 19.84 -28.41
N ALA A 486 -14.20 20.16 -29.68
CA ALA A 486 -15.21 20.55 -30.65
C ALA A 486 -15.88 19.31 -31.24
N ALA A 487 -15.12 18.27 -31.56
CA ALA A 487 -15.64 16.97 -31.99
C ALA A 487 -16.59 16.37 -30.94
N ALA A 488 -16.21 16.37 -29.65
CA ALA A 488 -17.04 15.89 -28.55
C ALA A 488 -18.30 16.72 -28.30
N ARG A 489 -18.47 17.91 -28.91
CA ARG A 489 -19.76 18.65 -28.88
C ARG A 489 -20.72 18.14 -29.94
N VAL A 490 -20.19 17.62 -31.04
CA VAL A 490 -20.95 17.28 -32.26
C VAL A 490 -21.24 15.78 -32.35
N LEU A 491 -20.27 14.93 -31.99
CA LEU A 491 -20.39 13.47 -32.06
C LEU A 491 -20.95 12.90 -30.76
N SER A 492 -21.95 12.01 -30.88
CA SER A 492 -22.52 11.27 -29.75
C SER A 492 -21.64 10.08 -29.35
N ILE A 493 -21.79 9.58 -28.12
CA ILE A 493 -21.13 8.35 -27.65
C ILE A 493 -21.42 7.18 -28.59
N THR A 494 -22.68 6.99 -29.00
CA THR A 494 -23.10 5.92 -29.93
C THR A 494 -22.38 6.01 -31.28
N THR A 495 -22.19 7.22 -31.80
CA THR A 495 -21.49 7.44 -33.07
C THR A 495 -20.01 7.08 -32.93
N LEU A 496 -19.36 7.50 -31.85
CA LEU A 496 -17.95 7.18 -31.57
C LEU A 496 -17.71 5.68 -31.39
N LEU A 497 -18.62 4.97 -30.72
CA LEU A 497 -18.55 3.51 -30.60
C LEU A 497 -18.85 2.79 -31.92
N GLY A 498 -19.69 3.36 -32.79
CA GLY A 498 -19.88 2.90 -34.17
C GLY A 498 -18.59 3.03 -34.98
N MET A 499 -17.96 4.20 -34.94
CA MET A 499 -16.67 4.44 -35.59
C MET A 499 -15.59 3.45 -35.13
N ARG A 500 -15.53 3.12 -33.83
CA ARG A 500 -14.64 2.07 -33.32
C ARG A 500 -14.87 0.73 -34.02
N LYS A 501 -16.13 0.30 -34.16
CA LYS A 501 -16.47 -0.97 -34.82
C LYS A 501 -16.02 -0.96 -36.28
N ASP A 502 -16.17 0.17 -36.96
CA ASP A 502 -15.71 0.36 -38.33
C ASP A 502 -14.17 0.28 -38.43
N VAL A 503 -13.41 0.89 -37.51
CA VAL A 503 -11.93 0.76 -37.46
C VAL A 503 -11.50 -0.69 -37.18
N ALA A 504 -12.19 -1.39 -36.28
CA ALA A 504 -11.90 -2.79 -35.97
C ALA A 504 -12.16 -3.71 -37.18
N ALA A 505 -13.23 -3.47 -37.94
CA ALA A 505 -13.51 -4.18 -39.18
C ALA A 505 -12.43 -3.95 -40.24
N ILE A 506 -11.87 -2.73 -40.31
CA ILE A 506 -10.73 -2.40 -41.18
C ILE A 506 -9.46 -3.14 -40.72
N ALA A 507 -9.16 -3.17 -39.42
CA ALA A 507 -7.98 -3.86 -38.88
C ALA A 507 -7.99 -5.37 -39.15
N GLY A 508 -9.17 -6.01 -39.09
CA GLY A 508 -9.33 -7.45 -39.37
C GLY A 508 -9.03 -7.86 -40.82
N SER A 509 -8.81 -6.90 -41.73
CA SER A 509 -8.60 -7.16 -43.17
C SER A 509 -7.13 -7.21 -43.62
N GLY A 510 -6.14 -6.95 -42.74
CA GLY A 510 -4.72 -7.10 -43.08
C GLY A 510 -3.74 -6.47 -42.05
N ALA A 511 -2.56 -7.07 -41.89
CA ALA A 511 -1.54 -6.67 -40.92
C ALA A 511 -0.95 -5.27 -41.17
N ASP A 512 -0.93 -4.81 -42.43
CA ASP A 512 -0.31 -3.55 -42.86
C ASP A 512 -0.99 -2.28 -42.31
N LEU A 513 -2.19 -2.39 -41.73
CA LEU A 513 -2.96 -1.27 -41.18
C LEU A 513 -2.98 -1.22 -39.65
N ALA A 514 -2.34 -2.17 -38.96
CA ALA A 514 -2.47 -2.31 -37.51
C ALA A 514 -2.07 -1.05 -36.72
N GLU A 515 -0.91 -0.46 -37.04
CA GLU A 515 -0.39 0.75 -36.38
C GLU A 515 -1.30 1.96 -36.60
N VAL A 516 -1.79 2.12 -37.84
CA VAL A 516 -2.64 3.24 -38.22
C VAL A 516 -4.04 3.11 -37.57
N CYS A 517 -4.59 1.90 -37.51
CA CYS A 517 -5.83 1.62 -36.78
C CYS A 517 -5.68 1.88 -35.29
N GLN A 518 -4.53 1.53 -34.68
CA GLN A 518 -4.26 1.79 -33.27
C GLN A 518 -4.26 3.29 -32.95
N SER A 519 -3.56 4.10 -33.75
CA SER A 519 -3.56 5.56 -33.60
C SER A 519 -4.96 6.19 -33.78
N ALA A 520 -5.76 5.67 -34.71
CA ALA A 520 -7.15 6.09 -34.88
C ALA A 520 -8.04 5.73 -33.66
N LEU A 521 -7.85 4.55 -33.06
CA LEU A 521 -8.57 4.13 -31.85
C LEU A 521 -8.20 4.96 -30.63
N GLU A 522 -6.94 5.36 -30.47
CA GLU A 522 -6.48 6.28 -29.42
C GLU A 522 -7.16 7.64 -29.56
N THR A 523 -7.22 8.17 -30.78
CA THR A 523 -7.91 9.44 -31.05
C THR A 523 -9.41 9.35 -30.74
N ILE A 524 -10.08 8.25 -31.12
CA ILE A 524 -11.50 8.02 -30.79
C ILE A 524 -11.69 7.94 -29.26
N ALA A 525 -10.78 7.27 -28.56
CA ALA A 525 -10.80 7.12 -27.10
C ALA A 525 -10.65 8.49 -26.39
N GLU A 526 -9.78 9.37 -26.89
CA GLU A 526 -9.63 10.74 -26.36
C GLU A 526 -10.91 11.55 -26.49
N VAL A 527 -11.52 11.59 -27.68
CA VAL A 527 -12.77 12.33 -27.92
C VAL A 527 -13.92 11.75 -27.08
N LEU A 528 -14.00 10.42 -26.99
CA LEU A 528 -14.98 9.72 -26.18
C LEU A 528 -14.81 10.06 -24.69
N GLY A 529 -13.58 10.09 -24.18
CA GLY A 529 -13.30 10.46 -22.79
C GLY A 529 -13.74 11.89 -22.48
N VAL A 530 -13.52 12.84 -23.41
CA VAL A 530 -14.03 14.22 -23.27
C VAL A 530 -15.55 14.28 -23.31
N ARG A 531 -16.22 13.47 -24.14
CA ARG A 531 -17.69 13.40 -24.22
C ARG A 531 -18.30 12.84 -22.93
N ILE A 532 -17.78 11.73 -22.42
CA ILE A 532 -18.26 11.08 -21.18
C ILE A 532 -18.20 12.07 -20.00
N ARG A 533 -17.09 12.81 -19.85
CA ARG A 533 -16.98 13.84 -18.80
C ARG A 533 -17.97 14.99 -18.92
N ARG A 534 -18.36 15.36 -20.14
CA ARG A 534 -19.25 16.51 -20.39
C ARG A 534 -20.73 16.13 -20.35
N VAL A 535 -21.06 14.95 -20.87
CA VAL A 535 -22.43 14.46 -21.00
C VAL A 535 -22.50 13.02 -20.51
N PRO A 536 -22.30 12.77 -19.20
CA PRO A 536 -22.29 11.43 -18.63
C PRO A 536 -23.62 10.69 -18.81
N VAL A 537 -24.73 11.43 -18.92
CA VAL A 537 -26.09 10.89 -19.08
C VAL A 537 -26.28 10.08 -20.38
N GLU A 538 -25.42 10.25 -21.38
CA GLU A 538 -25.48 9.46 -22.63
C GLU A 538 -24.97 8.02 -22.48
N VAL A 539 -24.29 7.69 -21.37
CA VAL A 539 -23.73 6.36 -21.14
C VAL A 539 -24.85 5.41 -20.71
N ASP A 540 -24.90 4.23 -21.33
CA ASP A 540 -25.72 3.09 -20.90
C ASP A 540 -24.84 1.86 -20.59
N LEU A 541 -25.35 0.92 -19.79
CA LEU A 541 -24.65 -0.31 -19.39
C LEU A 541 -24.26 -1.17 -20.60
N ASP A 542 -25.10 -1.21 -21.63
CA ASP A 542 -24.81 -1.98 -22.86
C ASP A 542 -23.65 -1.41 -23.67
N MET A 543 -23.27 -0.14 -23.44
CA MET A 543 -22.14 0.50 -24.09
C MET A 543 -20.81 0.18 -23.39
N LEU A 544 -20.83 -0.25 -22.12
CA LEU A 544 -19.62 -0.47 -21.33
C LEU A 544 -18.65 -1.49 -21.94
N PRO A 545 -19.09 -2.66 -22.46
CA PRO A 545 -18.18 -3.58 -23.16
C PRO A 545 -17.44 -2.90 -24.31
N ASP A 546 -18.13 -2.02 -25.03
CA ASP A 546 -17.56 -1.34 -26.17
C ASP A 546 -16.61 -0.20 -25.77
N ILE A 547 -16.86 0.44 -24.62
CA ILE A 547 -15.97 1.45 -24.00
C ILE A 547 -14.72 0.79 -23.42
N PHE A 548 -14.86 -0.36 -22.76
CA PHE A 548 -13.76 -1.06 -22.09
C PHE A 548 -12.71 -1.58 -23.07
N ALA A 549 -13.10 -1.86 -24.30
CA ALA A 549 -12.22 -2.34 -25.34
C ALA A 549 -11.52 -1.22 -26.15
N LEU A 550 -11.61 0.05 -25.70
CA LEU A 550 -10.82 1.17 -26.22
C LEU A 550 -9.61 1.45 -25.31
N PRO A 551 -8.49 1.96 -25.88
CA PRO A 551 -7.32 2.40 -25.12
C PRO A 551 -7.60 3.75 -24.41
N MET A 552 -8.52 3.73 -23.45
CA MET A 552 -8.97 4.93 -22.73
C MET A 552 -7.90 5.44 -21.74
N ASN A 553 -7.83 6.77 -21.58
CA ASN A 553 -7.13 7.37 -20.45
C ASN A 553 -8.01 7.30 -19.18
N TRP A 554 -7.91 6.16 -18.48
CA TRP A 554 -8.72 5.80 -17.33
C TRP A 554 -8.63 6.78 -16.16
N HIS A 555 -7.44 7.34 -15.89
CA HIS A 555 -7.22 8.33 -14.83
C HIS A 555 -8.17 9.54 -14.95
N SER A 556 -8.53 9.92 -16.18
CA SER A 556 -9.37 11.08 -16.45
C SER A 556 -10.86 10.75 -16.67
N VAL A 557 -11.22 9.48 -16.84
CA VAL A 557 -12.58 9.06 -17.27
C VAL A 557 -13.29 8.21 -16.22
N ALA A 558 -12.53 7.50 -15.37
CA ALA A 558 -13.10 6.50 -14.47
C ALA A 558 -14.17 7.06 -13.51
N GLU A 559 -13.93 8.22 -12.90
CA GLU A 559 -14.89 8.86 -11.98
C GLU A 559 -16.16 9.31 -12.69
N ALA A 560 -16.02 9.99 -13.83
CA ALA A 560 -17.16 10.44 -14.63
C ALA A 560 -18.00 9.26 -15.15
N LEU A 561 -17.34 8.16 -15.52
CA LEU A 561 -18.03 6.93 -15.93
C LEU A 561 -18.71 6.23 -14.74
N GLU A 562 -18.11 6.24 -13.56
CA GLU A 562 -18.75 5.74 -12.35
C GLU A 562 -20.02 6.54 -12.02
N GLU A 563 -19.94 7.88 -12.06
CA GLU A 563 -21.06 8.78 -11.79
C GLU A 563 -22.21 8.55 -12.79
N ALA A 564 -21.87 8.36 -14.07
CA ALA A 564 -22.84 8.03 -15.12
C ALA A 564 -23.55 6.69 -14.89
N VAL A 565 -22.81 5.67 -14.47
CA VAL A 565 -23.31 4.29 -14.31
C VAL A 565 -24.09 4.11 -13.00
N ARG A 566 -23.70 4.80 -11.92
CA ARG A 566 -24.31 4.71 -10.58
C ARG A 566 -25.85 4.79 -10.57
N PRO A 567 -26.53 5.74 -11.26
CA PRO A 567 -28.00 5.78 -11.30
C PRO A 567 -28.62 4.57 -12.02
N LEU A 568 -27.95 4.02 -13.04
CA LEU A 568 -28.44 2.89 -13.84
C LEU A 568 -28.45 1.57 -13.05
N LEU A 569 -27.61 1.48 -12.01
CA LEU A 569 -27.45 0.27 -11.19
C LEU A 569 -28.58 0.03 -10.19
N LYS A 570 -29.38 1.06 -9.82
CA LYS A 570 -30.35 0.98 -8.71
C LYS A 570 -31.45 -0.09 -8.86
N LYS A 571 -31.66 -0.64 -10.06
CA LYS A 571 -32.73 -1.62 -10.36
C LYS A 571 -32.25 -2.83 -11.18
N LYS A 572 -30.94 -3.04 -11.33
CA LYS A 572 -30.40 -4.11 -12.19
C LYS A 572 -30.22 -5.41 -11.42
N LEU A 573 -30.50 -6.52 -12.09
CA LEU A 573 -30.27 -7.85 -11.53
C LEU A 573 -28.80 -8.22 -11.67
N PRO A 574 -28.26 -9.08 -10.81
CA PRO A 574 -26.87 -9.52 -10.89
C PRO A 574 -26.48 -10.09 -12.27
N ALA A 575 -27.40 -10.81 -12.94
CA ALA A 575 -27.19 -11.38 -14.27
C ALA A 575 -26.91 -10.31 -15.35
N ASP A 576 -27.56 -9.14 -15.26
CA ASP A 576 -27.40 -8.03 -16.21
C ASP A 576 -25.98 -7.45 -16.18
N LEU A 577 -25.29 -7.58 -15.04
CA LEU A 577 -23.95 -7.03 -14.80
C LEU A 577 -22.84 -7.98 -15.25
N LEU A 578 -23.15 -9.23 -15.58
CA LEU A 578 -22.15 -10.22 -15.96
C LEU A 578 -21.48 -9.88 -17.30
N LYS A 579 -22.26 -9.40 -18.28
CA LYS A 579 -21.76 -8.99 -19.60
C LYS A 579 -20.70 -7.87 -19.52
N PRO A 580 -20.96 -6.72 -18.86
CA PRO A 580 -19.93 -5.67 -18.73
C PRO A 580 -18.73 -6.11 -17.88
N LEU A 581 -18.92 -6.90 -16.82
CA LEU A 581 -17.82 -7.40 -16.01
C LEU A 581 -16.91 -8.38 -16.79
N LYS A 582 -17.48 -9.30 -17.57
CA LYS A 582 -16.71 -10.21 -18.43
C LYS A 582 -15.93 -9.45 -19.50
N ALA A 583 -16.51 -8.39 -20.06
CA ALA A 583 -15.82 -7.52 -20.99
C ALA A 583 -14.63 -6.80 -20.35
N ALA A 584 -14.75 -6.37 -19.09
CA ALA A 584 -13.65 -5.76 -18.34
C ALA A 584 -12.47 -6.73 -18.12
N VAL A 585 -12.77 -7.99 -17.77
CA VAL A 585 -11.74 -9.04 -17.63
C VAL A 585 -11.05 -9.31 -18.96
N ALA A 586 -11.83 -9.45 -20.04
CA ALA A 586 -11.28 -9.69 -21.38
C ALA A 586 -10.38 -8.53 -21.87
N ALA A 587 -10.74 -7.29 -21.53
CA ALA A 587 -9.97 -6.09 -21.86
C ALA A 587 -8.75 -5.86 -20.95
N LYS A 588 -8.57 -6.64 -19.87
CA LYS A 588 -7.49 -6.48 -18.87
C LYS A 588 -7.32 -5.03 -18.40
N LEU A 589 -8.42 -4.44 -17.93
CA LEU A 589 -8.44 -3.04 -17.55
C LEU A 589 -7.43 -2.71 -16.42
N PRO A 590 -6.78 -1.53 -16.45
CA PRO A 590 -5.82 -1.12 -15.44
C PRO A 590 -6.49 -0.75 -14.12
N LYS A 591 -5.71 -0.62 -13.04
CA LYS A 591 -6.23 -0.27 -11.71
C LYS A 591 -6.96 1.08 -11.67
N ASP A 592 -6.62 2.00 -12.56
CA ASP A 592 -7.29 3.30 -12.67
C ASP A 592 -8.77 3.18 -13.06
N SER A 593 -9.22 2.05 -13.64
CA SER A 593 -10.63 1.81 -13.96
C SER A 593 -11.44 1.24 -12.77
N TRP A 594 -10.81 1.04 -11.60
CA TRP A 594 -11.47 0.47 -10.42
C TRP A 594 -12.69 1.25 -9.91
N PRO A 595 -12.83 2.59 -10.03
CA PRO A 595 -14.05 3.30 -9.62
C PRO A 595 -15.32 2.72 -10.28
N VAL A 596 -15.34 2.61 -11.62
CA VAL A 596 -16.47 2.03 -12.36
C VAL A 596 -16.63 0.52 -12.10
N LEU A 597 -15.53 -0.24 -12.08
CA LEU A 597 -15.60 -1.70 -11.84
C LEU A 597 -16.07 -2.02 -10.42
N GLY A 598 -15.63 -1.24 -9.44
CA GLY A 598 -16.07 -1.33 -8.05
C GLY A 598 -17.55 -1.03 -7.90
N ALA A 599 -18.08 -0.02 -8.60
CA ALA A 599 -19.52 0.25 -8.61
C ALA A 599 -20.34 -0.92 -9.19
N LEU A 600 -19.90 -1.49 -10.32
CA LEU A 600 -20.52 -2.68 -10.92
C LEU A 600 -20.48 -3.88 -9.97
N ALA A 601 -19.30 -4.15 -9.38
CA ALA A 601 -19.08 -5.25 -8.47
C ALA A 601 -19.90 -5.13 -7.18
N ARG A 602 -19.90 -3.95 -6.52
CA ARG A 602 -20.72 -3.69 -5.33
C ARG A 602 -22.20 -3.89 -5.60
N CYS A 603 -22.69 -3.46 -6.76
CA CYS A 603 -24.08 -3.67 -7.15
C CYS A 603 -24.39 -5.17 -7.37
N ALA A 604 -23.52 -5.88 -8.09
CA ALA A 604 -23.68 -7.32 -8.32
C ALA A 604 -23.68 -8.13 -7.02
N MET A 605 -22.82 -7.76 -6.06
CA MET A 605 -22.70 -8.45 -4.78
C MET A 605 -23.89 -8.23 -3.84
N LYS A 606 -24.56 -7.07 -3.92
CA LYS A 606 -25.68 -6.73 -3.02
C LYS A 606 -26.79 -7.79 -3.02
N ASN A 607 -27.08 -8.38 -4.18
CA ASN A 607 -28.13 -9.38 -4.36
C ASN A 607 -27.57 -10.77 -4.75
N VAL A 608 -26.27 -11.03 -4.53
CA VAL A 608 -25.63 -12.29 -4.96
C VAL A 608 -26.20 -13.53 -4.25
N TYR A 609 -26.72 -13.37 -3.03
CA TYR A 609 -27.33 -14.45 -2.25
C TYR A 609 -28.70 -14.89 -2.80
N GLU A 610 -29.39 -13.97 -3.48
CA GLU A 610 -30.70 -14.18 -4.10
C GLU A 610 -30.60 -14.68 -5.55
N ALA A 611 -29.43 -14.54 -6.17
CA ALA A 611 -29.17 -15.02 -7.52
C ALA A 611 -29.14 -16.56 -7.60
N ASP A 612 -29.32 -17.07 -8.83
CA ASP A 612 -29.03 -18.47 -9.13
C ASP A 612 -27.56 -18.79 -8.81
N VAL A 613 -27.30 -20.02 -8.34
CA VAL A 613 -25.96 -20.42 -7.88
C VAL A 613 -24.93 -20.32 -8.99
N THR A 614 -25.30 -20.64 -10.24
CA THR A 614 -24.39 -20.56 -11.38
C THR A 614 -24.04 -19.11 -11.71
N VAL A 615 -25.04 -18.22 -11.67
CA VAL A 615 -24.85 -16.78 -11.89
C VAL A 615 -24.02 -16.17 -10.76
N ALA A 616 -24.28 -16.55 -9.51
CA ALA A 616 -23.51 -16.11 -8.36
C ALA A 616 -22.04 -16.56 -8.46
N ALA A 617 -21.80 -17.81 -8.86
CA ALA A 617 -20.45 -18.33 -9.08
C ALA A 617 -19.70 -17.55 -10.17
N ASP A 618 -20.34 -17.36 -11.32
CA ASP A 618 -19.80 -16.62 -12.46
C ASP A 618 -19.49 -15.15 -12.09
N LEU A 619 -20.37 -14.49 -11.34
CA LEU A 619 -20.16 -13.12 -10.88
C LEU A 619 -18.98 -13.03 -9.90
N LEU A 620 -18.93 -13.89 -8.88
CA LEU A 620 -17.85 -13.87 -7.91
C LEU A 620 -16.50 -14.17 -8.57
N LEU A 621 -16.46 -15.09 -9.54
CA LEU A 621 -15.26 -15.40 -10.31
C LEU A 621 -14.84 -14.19 -11.15
N THR A 622 -15.77 -13.62 -11.91
CA THR A 622 -15.48 -12.48 -12.80
C THR A 622 -15.01 -11.27 -11.98
N ILE A 623 -15.65 -10.96 -10.85
CA ILE A 623 -15.24 -9.87 -9.97
C ILE A 623 -13.86 -10.15 -9.37
N ALA A 624 -13.60 -11.38 -8.89
CA ALA A 624 -12.28 -11.75 -8.40
C ALA A 624 -11.17 -11.58 -9.47
N GLU A 625 -11.47 -11.93 -10.73
CA GLU A 625 -10.55 -11.75 -11.86
C GLU A 625 -10.29 -10.29 -12.22
N THR A 626 -11.27 -9.39 -12.02
CA THR A 626 -11.04 -7.94 -12.21
C THR A 626 -10.11 -7.34 -11.16
N GLY A 627 -9.97 -7.97 -9.99
CA GLY A 627 -9.26 -7.41 -8.84
C GLY A 627 -9.94 -6.20 -8.20
N ALA A 628 -11.06 -5.71 -8.75
CA ALA A 628 -11.91 -4.73 -8.10
C ALA A 628 -12.75 -5.43 -7.03
N GLU A 629 -12.81 -4.89 -5.81
CA GLU A 629 -13.65 -5.43 -4.70
C GLU A 629 -13.29 -6.84 -4.19
N VAL A 630 -11.99 -7.19 -4.14
CA VAL A 630 -11.48 -8.47 -3.59
C VAL A 630 -12.00 -8.74 -2.17
N ALA A 631 -12.06 -7.72 -1.32
CA ALA A 631 -12.60 -7.83 0.05
C ALA A 631 -14.10 -8.15 0.06
N GLY A 632 -14.87 -7.53 -0.85
CA GLY A 632 -16.29 -7.78 -1.03
C GLY A 632 -16.57 -9.23 -1.42
N VAL A 633 -15.91 -9.74 -2.46
CA VAL A 633 -16.06 -11.14 -2.90
C VAL A 633 -15.71 -12.11 -1.76
N SER A 634 -14.62 -11.83 -1.05
CA SER A 634 -14.18 -12.68 0.06
C SER A 634 -15.18 -12.66 1.23
N SER A 635 -15.86 -11.54 1.47
CA SER A 635 -16.94 -11.43 2.46
C SER A 635 -18.17 -12.26 2.08
N CYS A 636 -18.44 -12.44 0.78
CA CYS A 636 -19.53 -13.25 0.26
C CYS A 636 -19.30 -14.76 0.40
N LEU A 637 -18.04 -15.21 0.53
CA LEU A 637 -17.65 -16.62 0.69
C LEU A 637 -17.92 -17.16 2.12
N ARG A 638 -19.15 -17.00 2.59
CA ARG A 638 -19.65 -17.49 3.87
C ARG A 638 -20.96 -18.28 3.66
N PRO A 639 -21.36 -19.14 4.61
CA PRO A 639 -22.68 -19.77 4.56
C PRO A 639 -23.81 -18.71 4.47
N PRO A 640 -24.89 -18.95 3.70
CA PRO A 640 -25.23 -20.20 3.00
C PRO A 640 -24.62 -20.36 1.61
N LEU A 641 -24.09 -19.28 1.00
CA LEU A 641 -23.60 -19.31 -0.39
C LEU A 641 -22.43 -20.29 -0.56
N LEU A 642 -21.49 -20.29 0.39
CA LEU A 642 -20.35 -21.21 0.40
C LEU A 642 -20.74 -22.69 0.31
N GLN A 643 -21.89 -23.09 0.87
CA GLN A 643 -22.38 -24.47 0.85
C GLN A 643 -23.08 -24.82 -0.47
N ARG A 644 -23.66 -23.81 -1.14
CA ARG A 644 -24.38 -23.97 -2.41
C ARG A 644 -23.43 -24.04 -3.61
N LEU A 645 -22.27 -23.38 -3.54
CA LEU A 645 -21.30 -23.36 -4.64
C LEU A 645 -20.73 -24.75 -4.96
N ALA A 646 -20.69 -25.10 -6.24
CA ALA A 646 -20.00 -26.27 -6.73
C ALA A 646 -18.50 -26.19 -6.41
N LEU A 647 -17.88 -27.33 -6.08
CA LEU A 647 -16.48 -27.37 -5.65
C LEU A 647 -15.53 -26.80 -6.71
N ALA A 648 -15.78 -27.10 -7.99
CA ALA A 648 -14.98 -26.60 -9.10
C ALA A 648 -15.02 -25.07 -9.22
N ASP A 649 -16.18 -24.46 -8.99
CA ASP A 649 -16.34 -23.01 -9.10
C ASP A 649 -15.77 -22.30 -7.87
N LEU A 650 -15.96 -22.87 -6.67
CA LEU A 650 -15.30 -22.40 -5.46
C LEU A 650 -13.77 -22.39 -5.61
N ILE A 651 -13.19 -23.46 -6.18
CA ILE A 651 -11.74 -23.54 -6.45
C ILE A 651 -11.32 -22.43 -7.42
N SER A 652 -12.11 -22.17 -8.46
CA SER A 652 -11.81 -21.12 -9.44
C SER A 652 -11.85 -19.73 -8.80
N ILE A 653 -12.86 -19.46 -7.98
CA ILE A 653 -13.01 -18.18 -7.25
C ILE A 653 -11.86 -17.99 -6.27
N VAL A 654 -11.52 -19.00 -5.47
CA VAL A 654 -10.44 -18.88 -4.48
C VAL A 654 -9.06 -18.77 -5.16
N ALA A 655 -8.85 -19.45 -6.29
CA ALA A 655 -7.64 -19.28 -7.08
C ALA A 655 -7.53 -17.85 -7.64
N ALA A 656 -8.61 -17.33 -8.24
CA ALA A 656 -8.65 -15.95 -8.74
C ALA A 656 -8.43 -14.93 -7.62
N LEU A 657 -9.02 -15.13 -6.43
CA LEU A 657 -8.75 -14.30 -5.27
C LEU A 657 -7.28 -14.40 -4.85
N GLY A 658 -6.72 -15.60 -4.75
CA GLY A 658 -5.30 -15.80 -4.38
C GLY A 658 -4.32 -15.11 -5.33
N GLU A 659 -4.62 -15.06 -6.63
CA GLU A 659 -3.85 -14.30 -7.63
C GLU A 659 -3.81 -12.79 -7.33
N GLN A 660 -4.85 -12.25 -6.68
CA GLN A 660 -4.93 -10.84 -6.28
C GLN A 660 -4.27 -10.54 -4.91
N GLN A 661 -3.70 -11.54 -4.24
CA GLN A 661 -3.03 -11.42 -2.93
C GLN A 661 -3.87 -10.71 -1.83
N PRO A 662 -5.04 -11.27 -1.46
CA PRO A 662 -5.89 -10.72 -0.42
C PRO A 662 -5.22 -10.90 0.95
N GLU A 663 -5.70 -10.16 1.94
CA GLU A 663 -5.27 -10.34 3.34
C GLU A 663 -5.41 -11.81 3.79
N ALA A 664 -4.42 -12.27 4.55
CA ALA A 664 -4.18 -13.68 4.78
C ALA A 664 -5.35 -14.42 5.46
N ASP A 665 -6.12 -13.75 6.31
CA ASP A 665 -7.18 -14.41 7.09
C ASP A 665 -8.51 -14.57 6.34
N VAL A 666 -8.69 -13.90 5.19
CA VAL A 666 -10.02 -13.81 4.57
C VAL A 666 -10.40 -15.07 3.80
N LEU A 667 -9.43 -15.77 3.21
CA LEU A 667 -9.66 -17.01 2.43
C LEU A 667 -9.71 -18.27 3.32
N ARG A 668 -9.13 -18.21 4.52
CA ARG A 668 -8.96 -19.36 5.41
C ARG A 668 -10.28 -20.09 5.73
N PRO A 669 -11.41 -19.42 6.02
CA PRO A 669 -12.67 -20.11 6.30
C PRO A 669 -13.20 -20.92 5.12
N ALA A 670 -13.15 -20.37 3.90
CA ALA A 670 -13.63 -21.05 2.69
C ALA A 670 -12.74 -22.26 2.34
N LEU A 671 -11.43 -22.11 2.51
CA LEU A 671 -10.46 -23.17 2.27
C LEU A 671 -10.59 -24.32 3.27
N GLN A 672 -10.65 -24.02 4.57
CA GLN A 672 -10.71 -25.05 5.63
C GLN A 672 -12.03 -25.82 5.64
N SER A 673 -13.16 -25.13 5.44
CA SER A 673 -14.49 -25.74 5.59
C SER A 673 -14.96 -26.54 4.37
N ARG A 674 -14.38 -26.29 3.18
CA ARG A 674 -14.82 -26.92 1.93
C ARG A 674 -13.66 -27.51 1.14
N VAL A 675 -12.66 -26.72 0.76
CA VAL A 675 -11.62 -27.16 -0.18
C VAL A 675 -10.72 -28.23 0.44
N ALA A 676 -10.15 -27.96 1.62
CA ALA A 676 -9.19 -28.86 2.28
C ALA A 676 -9.82 -30.20 2.73
N VAL A 677 -11.12 -30.21 3.01
CA VAL A 677 -11.86 -31.39 3.51
C VAL A 677 -12.57 -32.19 2.41
N SER A 678 -12.50 -31.76 1.15
CA SER A 678 -13.20 -32.40 0.04
C SER A 678 -12.62 -33.76 -0.39
N GLY A 679 -11.40 -34.09 0.03
CA GLY A 679 -10.79 -35.41 -0.16
C GLY A 679 -10.94 -35.95 -1.60
N PRO A 680 -11.56 -37.14 -1.80
CA PRO A 680 -11.66 -37.76 -3.13
C PRO A 680 -12.53 -36.98 -4.13
N ALA A 681 -13.44 -36.10 -3.69
CA ALA A 681 -14.24 -35.28 -4.59
C ALA A 681 -13.39 -34.31 -5.43
N LEU A 682 -12.17 -33.99 -4.95
CA LEU A 682 -11.21 -33.16 -5.68
C LEU A 682 -10.70 -33.83 -6.96
N ALA A 683 -10.70 -35.17 -7.02
CA ALA A 683 -10.28 -35.90 -8.22
C ALA A 683 -11.27 -35.75 -9.39
N ALA A 684 -12.51 -35.36 -9.12
CA ALA A 684 -13.53 -35.09 -10.15
C ALA A 684 -13.47 -33.65 -10.70
N VAL A 685 -12.67 -32.77 -10.08
CA VAL A 685 -12.51 -31.38 -10.54
C VAL A 685 -11.59 -31.35 -11.77
N PRO A 686 -11.91 -30.55 -12.80
CA PRO A 686 -11.05 -30.42 -13.98
C PRO A 686 -9.60 -30.05 -13.62
N PRO A 687 -8.58 -30.70 -14.23
CA PRO A 687 -7.17 -30.44 -13.98
C PRO A 687 -6.77 -28.97 -14.09
N GLU A 688 -7.33 -28.24 -15.06
CA GLU A 688 -7.04 -26.83 -15.31
C GLU A 688 -7.38 -25.93 -14.11
N LYS A 689 -8.51 -26.19 -13.45
CA LYS A 689 -8.95 -25.43 -12.26
C LYS A 689 -8.06 -25.72 -11.05
N LEU A 690 -7.61 -26.96 -10.90
CA LEU A 690 -6.69 -27.38 -9.85
C LEU A 690 -5.29 -26.81 -10.04
N LEU A 691 -4.79 -26.79 -11.29
CA LEU A 691 -3.52 -26.14 -11.64
C LEU A 691 -3.57 -24.65 -11.38
N ARG A 692 -4.68 -23.97 -11.70
CA ARG A 692 -4.85 -22.56 -11.39
C ARG A 692 -4.76 -22.30 -9.88
N LEU A 693 -5.42 -23.12 -9.05
CA LEU A 693 -5.30 -23.03 -7.59
C LEU A 693 -3.86 -23.27 -7.11
N ALA A 694 -3.16 -24.25 -7.70
CA ALA A 694 -1.78 -24.50 -7.38
C ALA A 694 -0.90 -23.28 -7.73
N ARG A 695 -1.06 -22.67 -8.91
CA ARG A 695 -0.34 -21.44 -9.28
C ARG A 695 -0.64 -20.30 -8.30
N ALA A 696 -1.90 -20.12 -7.92
CA ALA A 696 -2.32 -19.12 -6.94
C ALA A 696 -1.65 -19.35 -5.57
N ALA A 697 -1.33 -20.58 -5.20
CA ALA A 697 -0.59 -20.89 -3.97
C ALA A 697 0.82 -20.31 -3.94
N ARG A 698 1.47 -20.06 -5.09
CA ARG A 698 2.78 -19.36 -5.14
C ARG A 698 2.66 -17.88 -4.79
N LEU A 699 1.50 -17.28 -5.03
CA LEU A 699 1.23 -15.87 -4.76
C LEU A 699 0.54 -15.67 -3.40
N SER A 700 -0.18 -16.68 -2.91
CA SER A 700 -0.93 -16.66 -1.66
C SER A 700 -0.47 -17.76 -0.70
N PRO A 701 0.33 -17.43 0.33
CA PRO A 701 0.87 -18.42 1.28
C PRO A 701 -0.22 -19.14 2.09
N VAL A 702 -1.42 -18.56 2.20
CA VAL A 702 -2.58 -19.17 2.87
C VAL A 702 -3.15 -20.31 2.05
N ILE A 703 -3.23 -20.16 0.73
CA ILE A 703 -3.64 -21.24 -0.18
C ILE A 703 -2.59 -22.37 -0.11
N ALA A 704 -1.30 -22.01 -0.07
CA ALA A 704 -0.21 -22.95 0.08
C ALA A 704 -0.31 -23.76 1.39
N GLU A 705 -0.52 -23.09 2.52
CA GLU A 705 -0.63 -23.69 3.86
C GLU A 705 -1.86 -24.60 3.99
N VAL A 706 -3.04 -24.10 3.60
CA VAL A 706 -4.32 -24.72 3.95
C VAL A 706 -4.81 -25.69 2.88
N ALA A 707 -4.64 -25.35 1.60
CA ALA A 707 -5.31 -26.02 0.50
C ALA A 707 -4.38 -26.91 -0.32
N LEU A 708 -3.15 -26.47 -0.57
CA LEU A 708 -2.27 -27.13 -1.54
C LEU A 708 -1.97 -28.59 -1.14
N GLY A 709 -1.54 -28.85 0.09
CA GLY A 709 -1.25 -30.21 0.57
C GLY A 709 -2.41 -31.20 0.42
N PRO A 710 -3.62 -30.91 0.96
CA PRO A 710 -4.80 -31.76 0.79
C PRO A 710 -5.21 -31.96 -0.68
N VAL A 711 -5.16 -30.89 -1.48
CA VAL A 711 -5.56 -30.93 -2.89
C VAL A 711 -4.64 -31.81 -3.71
N VAL A 712 -3.33 -31.60 -3.62
CA VAL A 712 -2.37 -32.38 -4.40
C VAL A 712 -2.30 -33.83 -3.94
N GLY A 713 -2.52 -34.06 -2.64
CA GLY A 713 -2.62 -35.41 -2.08
C GLY A 713 -3.83 -36.21 -2.60
N ALA A 714 -4.95 -35.55 -2.91
CA ALA A 714 -6.13 -36.19 -3.50
C ALA A 714 -5.97 -36.44 -5.01
N VAL A 715 -5.26 -35.55 -5.71
CA VAL A 715 -5.06 -35.61 -7.16
C VAL A 715 -3.95 -36.58 -7.57
N ALA A 716 -3.04 -36.94 -6.65
CA ALA A 716 -1.90 -37.83 -6.88
C ALA A 716 -2.27 -39.12 -7.66
N ALA A 717 -3.40 -39.77 -7.32
CA ALA A 717 -3.84 -41.00 -7.97
C ALA A 717 -4.29 -40.81 -9.44
N SER A 718 -4.62 -39.58 -9.84
CA SER A 718 -5.08 -39.24 -11.19
C SER A 718 -3.98 -38.74 -12.13
N LEU A 719 -2.78 -38.46 -11.61
CA LEU A 719 -1.68 -37.84 -12.37
C LEU A 719 -1.22 -38.66 -13.59
N GLY A 720 -1.38 -39.98 -13.57
CA GLY A 720 -1.05 -40.83 -14.73
C GLY A 720 -1.92 -40.57 -15.96
N ARG A 721 -3.04 -39.84 -15.82
CA ARG A 721 -3.93 -39.44 -16.93
C ARG A 721 -3.73 -37.98 -17.37
N TRP A 722 -2.89 -37.23 -16.66
CA TRP A 722 -2.65 -35.81 -16.95
C TRP A 722 -1.59 -35.66 -18.03
N PRO A 723 -1.62 -34.58 -18.83
CA PRO A 723 -0.55 -34.30 -19.77
C PRO A 723 0.75 -34.01 -19.00
N ALA A 724 1.89 -34.47 -19.55
CA ALA A 724 3.20 -34.32 -18.91
C ALA A 724 3.54 -32.85 -18.58
N SER A 725 3.10 -31.90 -19.40
CA SER A 725 3.26 -30.46 -19.18
C SER A 725 2.57 -29.98 -17.89
N ALA A 726 1.33 -30.41 -17.66
CA ALA A 726 0.56 -30.10 -16.46
C ALA A 726 1.16 -30.75 -15.21
N THR A 727 1.59 -32.02 -15.32
CA THR A 727 2.21 -32.74 -14.20
C THR A 727 3.54 -32.10 -13.79
N ALA A 728 4.38 -31.73 -14.77
CA ALA A 728 5.64 -31.02 -14.51
C ALA A 728 5.42 -29.63 -13.89
N GLU A 729 4.39 -28.92 -14.33
CA GLU A 729 4.02 -27.64 -13.73
C GLU A 729 3.56 -27.79 -12.28
N LEU A 730 2.70 -28.77 -11.99
CA LEU A 730 2.25 -29.04 -10.63
C LEU A 730 3.42 -29.40 -9.71
N LEU A 731 4.37 -30.22 -10.19
CA LEU A 731 5.59 -30.55 -9.47
C LEU A 731 6.39 -29.30 -9.10
N LEU A 732 6.66 -28.44 -10.08
CA LEU A 732 7.40 -27.18 -9.85
C LEU A 732 6.70 -26.28 -8.84
N VAL A 733 5.39 -26.14 -8.95
CA VAL A 733 4.59 -25.32 -8.04
C VAL A 733 4.67 -25.84 -6.61
N VAL A 734 4.46 -27.15 -6.39
CA VAL A 734 4.51 -27.74 -5.05
C VAL A 734 5.90 -27.68 -4.46
N ALA A 735 6.94 -27.86 -5.28
CA ALA A 735 8.32 -27.82 -4.82
C ALA A 735 8.77 -26.42 -4.38
N THR A 736 8.17 -25.36 -4.94
CA THR A 736 8.54 -23.96 -4.67
C THR A 736 7.55 -23.21 -3.77
N ALA A 737 6.39 -23.79 -3.46
CA ALA A 737 5.39 -23.16 -2.60
C ALA A 737 5.82 -23.18 -1.12
N VAL A 738 5.63 -22.04 -0.46
CA VAL A 738 5.91 -21.84 0.97
C VAL A 738 4.64 -21.42 1.71
N ASP A 739 4.53 -21.85 2.97
CA ASP A 739 3.42 -21.47 3.86
C ASP A 739 3.59 -20.06 4.45
N CYS A 740 2.63 -19.63 5.28
CA CYS A 740 2.69 -18.32 5.95
C CYS A 740 3.88 -18.15 6.91
N GLN A 741 4.60 -19.23 7.25
CA GLN A 741 5.81 -19.22 8.08
C GLN A 741 7.10 -19.34 7.25
N GLY A 742 7.00 -19.36 5.91
CA GLY A 742 8.13 -19.55 5.02
C GLY A 742 8.65 -20.99 4.94
N LYS A 743 7.89 -21.98 5.45
CA LYS A 743 8.26 -23.40 5.35
C LYS A 743 7.76 -23.99 4.04
N SER A 744 8.55 -24.91 3.46
CA SER A 744 8.19 -25.59 2.22
C SER A 744 6.97 -26.49 2.41
N VAL A 745 5.98 -26.35 1.52
CA VAL A 745 4.77 -27.19 1.50
C VAL A 745 5.07 -28.61 0.99
N ALA A 746 6.21 -28.81 0.32
CA ALA A 746 6.64 -30.12 -0.17
C ALA A 746 6.85 -31.15 0.95
N GLU A 747 7.00 -30.72 2.21
CA GLU A 747 7.15 -31.61 3.35
C GLU A 747 5.83 -32.22 3.85
N THR A 748 4.68 -31.73 3.37
CA THR A 748 3.36 -32.25 3.74
C THR A 748 3.14 -33.68 3.20
N SER A 749 2.39 -34.50 3.94
CA SER A 749 2.11 -35.89 3.54
C SER A 749 1.38 -36.00 2.19
N GLY A 750 0.53 -35.02 1.86
CA GLY A 750 -0.13 -34.93 0.56
C GLY A 750 0.83 -34.59 -0.58
N ALA A 751 1.73 -33.63 -0.38
CA ALA A 751 2.76 -33.27 -1.35
C ALA A 751 3.72 -34.43 -1.63
N LYS A 752 4.18 -35.14 -0.58
CA LYS A 752 5.05 -36.34 -0.72
C LYS A 752 4.41 -37.42 -1.60
N ARG A 753 3.12 -37.71 -1.38
CA ARG A 753 2.36 -38.66 -2.23
C ARG A 753 2.27 -38.18 -3.68
N MET A 754 2.04 -36.89 -3.89
CA MET A 754 1.97 -36.31 -5.23
C MET A 754 3.31 -36.39 -5.95
N ILE A 755 4.42 -36.03 -5.28
CA ILE A 755 5.77 -36.07 -5.85
C ILE A 755 6.15 -37.50 -6.27
N ALA A 756 5.85 -38.50 -5.44
CA ALA A 756 6.05 -39.90 -5.80
C ALA A 756 5.21 -40.34 -7.00
N ALA A 757 3.95 -39.90 -7.10
CA ALA A 757 3.10 -40.19 -8.25
C ALA A 757 3.55 -39.46 -9.53
N ALA A 758 4.10 -38.24 -9.40
CA ALA A 758 4.67 -37.47 -10.50
C ALA A 758 5.90 -38.16 -11.11
N ASP A 759 6.76 -38.80 -10.29
CA ASP A 759 7.90 -39.58 -10.79
C ASP A 759 7.46 -40.72 -11.72
N GLY A 760 6.45 -41.49 -11.30
CA GLY A 760 5.88 -42.57 -12.12
C GLY A 760 5.19 -42.05 -13.38
N ALA A 761 4.51 -40.90 -13.31
CA ALA A 761 3.81 -40.32 -14.46
C ALA A 761 4.76 -39.65 -15.47
N LEU A 762 5.85 -39.01 -15.03
CA LEU A 762 6.76 -38.25 -15.88
C LEU A 762 7.89 -39.10 -16.46
N THR A 763 8.40 -40.10 -15.72
CA THR A 763 9.50 -40.97 -16.16
C THR A 763 9.31 -41.53 -17.58
N PRO A 764 8.13 -42.06 -17.98
CA PRO A 764 7.92 -42.59 -19.33
C PRO A 764 8.05 -41.56 -20.45
N HIS A 765 7.70 -40.30 -20.16
CA HIS A 765 7.69 -39.21 -21.15
C HIS A 765 9.05 -38.52 -21.30
N LEU A 766 9.96 -38.69 -20.35
CA LEU A 766 11.30 -38.07 -20.43
C LEU A 766 12.12 -38.58 -21.62
N LYS A 767 11.90 -39.83 -22.04
CA LYS A 767 12.59 -40.41 -23.22
C LYS A 767 11.95 -40.03 -24.56
N ASP A 768 10.79 -39.35 -24.53
CA ASP A 768 10.10 -38.93 -25.74
C ASP A 768 10.77 -37.65 -26.30
N GLU A 769 11.29 -37.72 -27.52
CA GLU A 769 11.90 -36.58 -28.21
C GLU A 769 10.89 -35.44 -28.45
N LYS A 770 9.58 -35.75 -28.49
CA LYS A 770 8.52 -34.76 -28.67
C LYS A 770 8.22 -33.95 -27.40
N LEU A 771 8.82 -34.30 -26.26
CA LEU A 771 8.62 -33.54 -25.03
C LEU A 771 9.11 -32.11 -25.20
N GLU A 772 8.26 -31.13 -24.90
CA GLU A 772 8.65 -29.73 -24.96
C GLU A 772 9.78 -29.42 -23.97
N MET A 773 10.77 -28.64 -24.42
CA MET A 773 11.91 -28.25 -23.57
C MET A 773 11.46 -27.51 -22.30
N ALA A 774 10.41 -26.69 -22.40
CA ALA A 774 9.83 -26.02 -21.23
C ALA A 774 9.31 -27.00 -20.17
N THR A 775 8.77 -28.14 -20.59
CA THR A 775 8.31 -29.20 -19.67
C THR A 775 9.49 -29.88 -19.01
N LEU A 776 10.54 -30.23 -19.77
CA LEU A 776 11.77 -30.80 -19.24
C LEU A 776 12.43 -29.89 -18.18
N MET A 777 12.51 -28.59 -18.48
CA MET A 777 13.04 -27.59 -17.54
C MET A 777 12.23 -27.51 -16.24
N ARG A 778 10.89 -27.55 -16.32
CA ARG A 778 10.04 -27.57 -15.12
C ARG A 778 10.27 -28.81 -14.26
N VAL A 779 10.48 -29.97 -14.88
CA VAL A 779 10.82 -31.21 -14.15
C VAL A 779 12.16 -31.06 -13.43
N ILE A 780 13.20 -30.57 -14.09
CA ILE A 780 14.54 -30.40 -13.48
C ILE A 780 14.47 -29.44 -12.29
N ILE A 781 13.89 -28.25 -12.47
CA ILE A 781 13.80 -27.24 -11.40
C ILE A 781 12.93 -27.75 -10.25
N GLY A 782 11.79 -28.37 -10.57
CA GLY A 782 10.88 -28.94 -9.56
C GLY A 782 11.55 -30.06 -8.76
N SER A 783 12.19 -31.02 -9.43
CA SER A 783 12.86 -32.14 -8.76
C SER A 783 14.11 -31.72 -7.99
N ALA A 784 14.83 -30.71 -8.44
CA ALA A 784 15.97 -30.13 -7.72
C ALA A 784 15.57 -29.59 -6.34
N ALA A 785 14.48 -28.83 -6.29
CA ALA A 785 13.95 -28.26 -5.04
C ALA A 785 13.46 -29.32 -4.04
N VAL A 786 13.10 -30.52 -4.51
CA VAL A 786 12.68 -31.66 -3.68
C VAL A 786 13.56 -32.90 -3.92
N VAL A 787 14.88 -32.70 -4.02
CA VAL A 787 15.82 -33.77 -4.38
C VAL A 787 15.73 -34.98 -3.44
N GLY A 788 15.49 -34.75 -2.14
CA GLY A 788 15.36 -35.83 -1.15
C GLY A 788 14.20 -36.80 -1.43
N GLN A 789 13.21 -36.39 -2.22
CA GLN A 789 12.02 -37.18 -2.54
C GLN A 789 11.95 -37.61 -4.02
N SER A 790 12.71 -36.96 -4.91
CA SER A 790 12.62 -37.13 -6.36
C SER A 790 13.96 -37.24 -7.08
N ARG A 791 15.02 -37.66 -6.37
CA ARG A 791 16.38 -37.82 -6.92
C ARG A 791 16.42 -38.59 -8.24
N GLY A 792 15.74 -39.73 -8.32
CA GLY A 792 15.72 -40.55 -9.53
C GLY A 792 15.04 -39.87 -10.73
N LEU A 793 14.05 -39.00 -10.49
CA LEU A 793 13.42 -38.20 -11.54
C LEU A 793 14.37 -37.11 -12.04
N LEU A 794 15.08 -36.43 -11.12
CA LEU A 794 16.08 -35.42 -11.44
C LEU A 794 17.21 -36.01 -12.29
N GLU A 795 17.74 -37.17 -11.91
CA GLU A 795 18.82 -37.84 -12.65
C GLU A 795 18.38 -38.18 -14.09
N LYS A 796 17.19 -38.74 -14.28
CA LYS A 796 16.66 -39.05 -15.62
C LYS A 796 16.40 -37.79 -16.45
N ALA A 797 15.85 -36.73 -15.85
CA ALA A 797 15.55 -35.49 -16.53
C ALA A 797 16.81 -34.73 -16.93
N ALA A 798 17.81 -34.67 -16.04
CA ALA A 798 19.11 -34.06 -16.31
C ALA A 798 19.87 -34.83 -17.40
N THR A 799 19.84 -36.16 -17.37
CA THR A 799 20.43 -36.99 -18.45
C THR A 799 19.80 -36.64 -19.81
N GLN A 800 18.48 -36.52 -19.87
CA GLN A 800 17.79 -36.15 -21.11
C GLN A 800 18.15 -34.72 -21.57
N ALA A 801 18.31 -33.78 -20.64
CA ALA A 801 18.73 -32.41 -20.97
C ALA A 801 20.15 -32.34 -21.54
N ILE A 802 21.06 -33.21 -21.09
CA ILE A 802 22.41 -33.34 -21.64
C ILE A 802 22.35 -33.92 -23.06
N VAL A 803 21.56 -34.98 -23.28
CA VAL A 803 21.35 -35.56 -24.62
C VAL A 803 20.80 -34.52 -25.60
N ARG A 804 19.88 -33.67 -25.14
CA ARG A 804 19.26 -32.58 -25.91
C ARG A 804 19.96 -31.23 -25.74
N SER A 805 21.21 -31.24 -25.30
CA SER A 805 21.97 -30.01 -25.02
C SER A 805 22.06 -29.09 -26.24
N GLY A 806 22.11 -29.64 -27.46
CA GLY A 806 22.13 -28.88 -28.71
C GLY A 806 20.92 -27.93 -28.88
N GLU A 807 19.77 -28.26 -28.31
CA GLU A 807 18.55 -27.42 -28.35
C GLU A 807 18.54 -26.31 -27.28
N LEU A 808 19.37 -26.42 -26.23
CA LEU A 808 19.36 -25.51 -25.09
C LEU A 808 20.04 -24.18 -25.42
N ARG A 809 19.40 -23.07 -25.04
CA ARG A 809 20.03 -21.74 -25.02
C ARG A 809 20.95 -21.61 -23.78
N PRO A 810 21.93 -20.69 -23.78
CA PRO A 810 22.84 -20.48 -22.64
C PRO A 810 22.13 -20.34 -21.29
N ALA A 811 21.09 -19.49 -21.22
CA ALA A 811 20.31 -19.30 -19.99
C ALA A 811 19.58 -20.58 -19.53
N GLN A 812 19.12 -21.42 -20.45
CA GLN A 812 18.45 -22.68 -20.10
C GLN A 812 19.46 -23.71 -19.60
N MET A 813 20.63 -23.78 -20.24
CA MET A 813 21.73 -24.66 -19.82
C MET A 813 22.27 -24.25 -18.43
N MET A 814 22.29 -22.95 -18.14
CA MET A 814 22.61 -22.42 -16.81
C MET A 814 21.59 -22.90 -15.76
N LEU A 815 20.29 -22.82 -16.06
CA LEU A 815 19.24 -23.32 -15.18
C LEU A 815 19.33 -24.84 -14.95
N VAL A 816 19.72 -25.63 -15.96
CA VAL A 816 20.01 -27.07 -15.78
C VAL A 816 21.19 -27.26 -14.83
N THR A 817 22.25 -26.47 -14.99
CA THR A 817 23.46 -26.52 -14.16
C THR A 817 23.15 -26.19 -12.70
N GLN A 818 22.32 -25.17 -12.46
CA GLN A 818 21.84 -24.83 -11.12
C GLN A 818 20.91 -25.91 -10.54
N GLY A 819 20.08 -26.54 -11.39
CA GLY A 819 19.16 -27.60 -11.00
C GLY A 819 19.84 -28.91 -10.59
N VAL A 820 21.04 -29.20 -11.09
CA VAL A 820 21.79 -30.42 -10.72
C VAL A 820 22.67 -30.25 -9.49
N LEU A 821 22.87 -29.03 -8.98
CA LEU A 821 23.65 -28.75 -7.75
C LEU A 821 23.30 -29.69 -6.58
N PRO A 822 22.00 -29.98 -6.28
CA PRO A 822 21.64 -30.82 -5.16
C PRO A 822 22.05 -32.30 -5.30
N LEU A 823 22.46 -32.76 -6.49
CA LEU A 823 23.02 -34.12 -6.69
C LEU A 823 24.45 -34.25 -6.15
N GLY A 824 25.14 -33.12 -5.98
CA GLY A 824 26.53 -33.04 -5.55
C GLY A 824 27.53 -33.06 -6.72
N GLY A 825 28.68 -32.43 -6.52
CA GLY A 825 29.72 -32.25 -7.54
C GLY A 825 30.35 -33.53 -8.10
N SER A 826 30.40 -34.59 -7.30
CA SER A 826 30.97 -35.89 -7.69
C SER A 826 30.01 -36.77 -8.52
N HIS A 827 28.84 -36.25 -8.88
CA HIS A 827 27.84 -37.02 -9.62
C HIS A 827 28.19 -37.09 -11.13
N PRO A 828 28.09 -38.25 -11.81
CA PRO A 828 28.49 -38.39 -13.21
C PRO A 828 27.77 -37.40 -14.16
N ILE A 829 26.48 -37.18 -13.95
CA ILE A 829 25.68 -36.20 -14.70
C ILE A 829 26.26 -34.78 -14.63
N VAL A 830 26.85 -34.40 -13.49
CA VAL A 830 27.46 -33.07 -13.33
C VAL A 830 28.73 -32.97 -14.17
N ALA A 831 29.57 -34.01 -14.18
CA ALA A 831 30.73 -34.06 -15.06
C ALA A 831 30.32 -34.00 -16.54
N ASP A 832 29.37 -34.84 -16.96
CA ASP A 832 28.85 -34.87 -18.33
C ASP A 832 28.28 -33.51 -18.78
N LEU A 833 27.59 -32.79 -17.88
CA LEU A 833 27.05 -31.46 -18.16
C LEU A 833 28.15 -30.40 -18.32
N LEU A 834 29.18 -30.45 -17.49
CA LEU A 834 30.30 -29.50 -17.53
C LEU A 834 31.19 -29.74 -18.76
N ASP A 835 31.37 -30.99 -19.17
CA ASP A 835 32.06 -31.32 -20.43
C ASP A 835 31.24 -30.84 -21.63
N CYS A 836 29.91 -30.99 -21.59
CA CYS A 836 29.01 -30.44 -22.61
C CYS A 836 29.12 -28.90 -22.72
N TRP A 837 29.27 -28.18 -21.61
CA TRP A 837 29.57 -26.74 -21.66
C TRP A 837 30.89 -26.45 -22.37
N GLY A 838 31.95 -27.20 -22.05
CA GLY A 838 33.27 -27.05 -22.66
C GLY A 838 33.24 -27.25 -24.18
N GLU A 839 32.55 -28.31 -24.64
CA GLU A 839 32.36 -28.59 -26.06
C GLU A 839 31.57 -27.48 -26.79
N ARG A 840 30.47 -27.01 -26.21
CA ARG A 840 29.60 -26.02 -26.87
C ARG A 840 30.20 -24.62 -26.94
N ILE A 841 30.90 -24.20 -25.90
CA ILE A 841 31.60 -22.90 -25.93
C ILE A 841 32.86 -23.02 -26.84
N GLY A 842 33.52 -24.17 -26.83
CA GLY A 842 34.73 -24.45 -27.61
C GLY A 842 34.49 -24.60 -29.12
N ALA A 843 33.30 -25.06 -29.54
CA ALA A 843 32.94 -25.31 -30.95
C ALA A 843 32.87 -24.05 -31.85
N GLY A 844 33.17 -22.85 -31.33
CA GLY A 844 33.54 -21.70 -32.15
C GLY A 844 32.45 -21.11 -33.07
N GLY A 845 31.15 -21.32 -32.80
CA GLY A 845 30.07 -20.76 -33.61
C GLY A 845 28.71 -20.71 -32.91
N TYR A 846 27.96 -19.61 -33.12
CA TYR A 846 26.57 -19.31 -32.72
C TYR A 846 26.14 -19.47 -31.24
N PHE A 847 26.89 -20.17 -30.38
CA PHE A 847 26.62 -20.29 -28.94
C PHE A 847 27.40 -19.22 -28.15
N ILE A 848 26.86 -18.01 -28.15
CA ILE A 848 27.46 -16.85 -27.46
C ILE A 848 26.89 -16.79 -26.04
N VAL A 849 27.76 -16.92 -25.04
CA VAL A 849 27.41 -16.78 -23.63
C VAL A 849 27.83 -15.38 -23.17
N PRO A 850 26.94 -14.59 -22.55
CA PRO A 850 27.30 -13.29 -21.98
C PRO A 850 28.45 -13.41 -20.96
N PRO A 851 29.29 -12.39 -20.81
CA PRO A 851 30.46 -12.45 -19.93
C PRO A 851 30.08 -12.63 -18.45
N ASP A 852 28.96 -12.05 -18.00
CA ASP A 852 28.42 -12.26 -16.64
C ASP A 852 27.93 -13.70 -16.39
N ASP A 853 27.33 -14.31 -17.42
CA ASP A 853 26.89 -15.70 -17.35
C ASP A 853 28.08 -16.67 -17.36
N LEU A 854 29.16 -16.34 -18.08
CA LEU A 854 30.44 -17.08 -18.05
C LEU A 854 31.11 -16.99 -16.67
N ALA A 855 31.09 -15.80 -16.05
CA ALA A 855 31.55 -15.59 -14.68
C ALA A 855 30.74 -16.43 -13.68
N SER A 856 29.42 -16.46 -13.84
CA SER A 856 28.51 -17.27 -13.03
C SER A 856 28.75 -18.77 -13.25
N LEU A 857 29.03 -19.20 -14.49
CA LEU A 857 29.36 -20.59 -14.82
C LEU A 857 30.67 -21.02 -14.15
N ALA A 858 31.70 -20.15 -14.15
CA ALA A 858 32.96 -20.41 -13.47
C ALA A 858 32.76 -20.61 -11.96
N ALA A 859 31.99 -19.72 -11.32
CA ALA A 859 31.65 -19.84 -9.90
C ALA A 859 30.91 -21.15 -9.59
N LEU A 860 29.94 -21.53 -10.42
CA LEU A 860 29.20 -22.77 -10.26
C LEU A 860 30.09 -24.00 -10.46
N ALA A 861 30.94 -24.02 -11.49
CA ALA A 861 31.87 -25.12 -11.75
C ALA A 861 32.86 -25.33 -10.59
N VAL A 862 33.36 -24.24 -10.00
CA VAL A 862 34.22 -24.30 -8.79
C VAL A 862 33.43 -24.81 -7.59
N SER A 863 32.20 -24.32 -7.37
CA SER A 863 31.35 -24.78 -6.27
C SER A 863 31.01 -26.28 -6.35
N LEU A 864 30.98 -26.82 -7.56
CA LEU A 864 30.78 -28.24 -7.85
C LEU A 864 32.08 -29.06 -7.77
N GLY A 865 33.22 -28.44 -7.47
CA GLY A 865 34.50 -29.14 -7.41
C GLY A 865 34.94 -29.72 -8.76
N SER A 866 34.58 -29.06 -9.87
CA SER A 866 34.97 -29.52 -11.20
C SER A 866 36.48 -29.44 -11.41
N GLU A 867 37.06 -30.49 -11.96
CA GLU A 867 38.47 -30.54 -12.41
C GLU A 867 38.60 -30.42 -13.93
N SER A 868 37.52 -30.06 -14.65
CA SER A 868 37.52 -30.01 -16.12
C SER A 868 38.39 -28.86 -16.64
N GLN A 869 39.66 -29.17 -16.93
CA GLN A 869 40.63 -28.22 -17.48
C GLN A 869 40.15 -27.60 -18.80
N ASN A 870 39.43 -28.37 -19.62
CA ASN A 870 38.89 -27.90 -20.89
C ASN A 870 37.84 -26.80 -20.69
N LEU A 871 36.91 -26.98 -19.75
CA LEU A 871 35.88 -25.99 -19.45
C LEU A 871 36.50 -24.66 -18.97
N PHE A 872 37.43 -24.72 -18.01
CA PHE A 872 38.08 -23.51 -17.48
C PHE A 872 38.96 -22.82 -18.52
N TYR A 873 39.65 -23.59 -19.38
CA TYR A 873 40.38 -23.04 -20.52
C TYR A 873 39.46 -22.22 -21.44
N VAL A 874 38.34 -22.81 -21.87
CA VAL A 874 37.41 -22.18 -22.80
C VAL A 874 36.70 -20.97 -22.18
N ILE A 875 36.31 -21.05 -20.90
CA ILE A 875 35.75 -19.90 -20.16
C ILE A 875 36.76 -18.77 -20.10
N GLY A 876 38.02 -19.07 -19.75
CA GLY A 876 39.10 -18.09 -19.65
C GLY A 876 39.30 -17.31 -20.94
N VAL A 877 39.43 -18.02 -22.07
CA VAL A 877 39.60 -17.40 -23.40
C VAL A 877 38.42 -16.48 -23.75
N ARG A 878 37.17 -16.93 -23.56
CA ARG A 878 35.98 -16.13 -23.91
C ARG A 878 35.74 -14.95 -22.99
N LEU A 879 36.05 -15.10 -21.71
CA LEU A 879 35.88 -14.02 -20.74
C LEU A 879 36.89 -12.90 -20.99
N GLN A 880 38.11 -13.24 -21.45
CA GLN A 880 39.10 -12.24 -21.86
C GLN A 880 38.63 -11.34 -23.00
N GLU A 881 37.82 -11.86 -23.93
CA GLU A 881 37.24 -11.09 -25.05
C GLU A 881 36.15 -10.10 -24.59
N GLY A 882 35.56 -10.28 -23.40
CA GLY A 882 34.38 -9.55 -22.91
C GLY A 882 34.53 -8.88 -21.54
N LEU A 883 35.75 -8.79 -21.00
CA LEU A 883 36.06 -8.25 -19.66
C LEU A 883 35.53 -6.81 -19.44
N ASP A 884 35.59 -5.97 -20.46
CA ASP A 884 35.16 -4.56 -20.37
C ASP A 884 33.63 -4.40 -20.22
N ASN A 885 32.86 -5.45 -20.55
CA ASN A 885 31.40 -5.47 -20.48
C ASN A 885 30.86 -6.15 -19.21
N LEU A 886 31.72 -6.51 -18.26
CA LEU A 886 31.35 -7.23 -17.04
C LEU A 886 30.70 -6.30 -16.02
N THR A 887 29.52 -6.67 -15.52
CA THR A 887 28.85 -5.90 -14.46
C THR A 887 29.48 -6.16 -13.08
N SER A 888 29.10 -5.36 -12.08
CA SER A 888 29.51 -5.57 -10.69
C SER A 888 29.11 -6.96 -10.16
N SER A 889 27.97 -7.50 -10.60
CA SER A 889 27.55 -8.87 -10.27
C SER A 889 28.46 -9.92 -10.90
N GLY A 890 28.83 -9.77 -12.17
CA GLY A 890 29.75 -10.67 -12.86
C GLY A 890 31.14 -10.68 -12.21
N ARG A 891 31.64 -9.51 -11.78
CA ARG A 891 32.91 -9.41 -11.04
C ARG A 891 32.87 -10.15 -9.71
N ALA A 892 31.79 -9.99 -8.95
CA ALA A 892 31.60 -10.68 -7.68
C ALA A 892 31.55 -12.22 -7.86
N SER A 893 30.93 -12.70 -8.94
CA SER A 893 30.93 -14.14 -9.27
C SER A 893 32.33 -14.66 -9.60
N LEU A 894 33.15 -13.89 -10.32
CA LEU A 894 34.55 -14.27 -10.59
C LEU A 894 35.42 -14.27 -9.34
N GLU A 895 35.25 -13.29 -8.47
CA GLU A 895 35.96 -13.24 -7.20
C GLU A 895 35.57 -14.43 -6.30
N SER A 896 34.29 -14.83 -6.32
CA SER A 896 33.84 -16.05 -5.64
C SER A 896 34.39 -17.33 -6.28
N ALA A 897 34.62 -17.35 -7.59
CA ALA A 897 35.20 -18.49 -8.29
C ALA A 897 36.71 -18.63 -7.99
N PHE A 898 37.42 -17.51 -7.85
CA PHE A 898 38.88 -17.46 -7.67
C PHE A 898 39.26 -16.55 -6.48
N PRO A 899 38.90 -16.93 -5.24
CA PRO A 899 39.21 -16.11 -4.07
C PRO A 899 40.73 -15.92 -3.93
N ALA A 900 41.16 -14.66 -3.86
CA ALA A 900 42.57 -14.25 -3.82
C ALA A 900 43.45 -14.81 -4.97
N GLY A 901 42.85 -15.16 -6.11
CA GLY A 901 43.54 -15.74 -7.27
C GLY A 901 43.83 -17.25 -7.16
N GLY A 902 43.38 -17.92 -6.09
CA GLY A 902 43.47 -19.38 -5.95
C GLY A 902 42.53 -20.13 -6.91
N GLY A 903 42.73 -21.45 -7.09
CA GLY A 903 41.90 -22.33 -7.94
C GLY A 903 42.67 -22.93 -9.12
N LEU A 904 41.99 -23.72 -9.97
CA LEU A 904 42.57 -24.38 -11.16
C LEU A 904 43.27 -23.36 -12.09
N GLU A 905 44.46 -23.74 -12.58
CA GLU A 905 45.28 -22.91 -13.47
C GLU A 905 44.84 -23.08 -14.94
N PHE A 906 44.71 -21.97 -15.66
CA PHE A 906 44.45 -21.96 -17.10
C PHE A 906 45.13 -20.75 -17.77
N PRO A 907 45.47 -20.85 -19.07
CA PRO A 907 46.12 -19.77 -19.81
C PRO A 907 45.27 -18.49 -19.79
N GLY A 908 45.89 -17.38 -19.39
CA GLY A 908 45.23 -16.07 -19.35
C GLY A 908 44.58 -15.67 -18.01
N LYS A 909 44.65 -16.54 -16.99
CA LYS A 909 44.14 -16.27 -15.63
C LYS A 909 44.81 -15.05 -14.96
N GLU A 910 46.13 -14.90 -15.08
CA GLU A 910 46.87 -13.76 -14.52
C GLU A 910 46.49 -12.42 -15.18
N ASP A 911 46.32 -12.41 -16.51
CA ASP A 911 45.84 -11.24 -17.27
C ASP A 911 44.39 -10.87 -16.90
N LEU A 912 43.57 -11.88 -16.57
CA LEU A 912 42.18 -11.69 -16.17
C LEU A 912 42.08 -11.08 -14.76
N LEU A 913 42.85 -11.61 -13.80
CA LEU A 913 42.88 -11.12 -12.42
C LEU A 913 43.52 -9.73 -12.29
N SER A 914 44.56 -9.43 -13.07
CA SER A 914 45.20 -8.10 -13.07
C SER A 914 44.30 -7.01 -13.64
N LYS A 915 43.52 -7.29 -14.69
CA LYS A 915 42.54 -6.36 -15.26
C LYS A 915 41.33 -6.13 -14.35
N LEU A 916 40.87 -7.14 -13.61
CA LEU A 916 39.83 -7.02 -12.58
C LEU A 916 40.25 -6.05 -11.45
N ALA A 917 41.48 -6.17 -10.96
CA ALA A 917 42.02 -5.28 -9.93
C ALA A 917 42.14 -3.82 -10.40
N ALA A 918 42.50 -3.61 -11.68
CA ALA A 918 42.56 -2.27 -12.28
C ALA A 918 41.18 -1.64 -12.49
N GLY A 919 40.15 -2.44 -12.81
CA GLY A 919 38.76 -1.97 -12.96
C GLY A 919 38.11 -1.53 -11.63
N ALA A 920 38.34 -2.28 -10.55
CA ALA A 920 37.84 -1.94 -9.20
C ALA A 920 38.41 -0.62 -8.68
N ALA A 921 39.69 -0.33 -8.95
CA ALA A 921 40.31 0.94 -8.57
C ALA A 921 39.68 2.15 -9.29
N LYS A 922 39.24 1.97 -10.53
CA LYS A 922 38.64 3.03 -11.36
C LYS A 922 37.20 3.38 -10.94
N GLU A 923 36.43 2.39 -10.46
CA GLU A 923 35.06 2.59 -9.94
C GLU A 923 35.06 3.34 -8.60
N LEU A 924 35.99 3.02 -7.70
CA LEU A 924 36.24 3.74 -6.45
C LEU A 924 36.60 5.22 -6.68
N GLU A 925 37.34 5.52 -7.75
CA GLU A 925 37.65 6.91 -8.14
C GLU A 925 36.41 7.65 -8.70
N THR A 926 35.55 6.97 -9.46
CA THR A 926 34.30 7.58 -9.96
C THR A 926 33.27 7.82 -8.87
N GLU A 927 33.07 6.91 -7.91
CA GLU A 927 32.16 7.12 -6.77
C GLU A 927 32.65 8.27 -5.88
N ALA A 928 33.96 8.36 -5.63
CA ALA A 928 34.57 9.47 -4.91
C ALA A 928 34.45 10.81 -5.64
N SER A 929 34.34 10.82 -6.98
CA SER A 929 34.12 12.02 -7.77
C SER A 929 32.66 12.50 -7.75
N THR A 930 31.69 11.58 -7.78
CA THR A 930 30.27 11.90 -7.65
C THR A 930 29.89 12.44 -6.26
N GLU A 931 30.53 11.95 -5.19
CA GLU A 931 30.37 12.50 -3.84
C GLU A 931 30.97 13.90 -3.68
N ARG A 932 32.01 14.24 -4.45
CA ARG A 932 32.61 15.59 -4.44
C ARG A 932 31.76 16.61 -5.17
N ASP A 933 31.07 16.22 -6.24
CA ASP A 933 30.19 17.15 -6.98
C ASP A 933 28.83 17.38 -6.30
N ALA A 934 28.36 16.44 -5.46
CA ALA A 934 27.17 16.65 -4.61
C ALA A 934 27.40 17.65 -3.45
N LYS A 935 28.66 17.94 -3.10
CA LYS A 935 29.05 18.84 -1.98
C LYS A 935 29.42 20.27 -2.41
N LYS A 936 29.29 20.66 -3.68
CA LYS A 936 29.49 22.06 -4.08
C LYS A 936 28.29 22.92 -3.69
N PRO A 937 28.48 24.06 -3.00
CA PRO A 937 27.39 24.99 -2.73
C PRO A 937 26.96 25.62 -4.05
N ARG A 938 25.67 25.51 -4.41
CA ARG A 938 25.08 26.27 -5.52
C ARG A 938 25.12 27.76 -5.14
N VAL A 939 25.97 28.52 -5.83
CA VAL A 939 26.03 29.99 -5.72
C VAL A 939 24.92 30.57 -6.58
N ALA A 940 24.09 31.40 -5.93
CA ALA A 940 23.07 32.34 -6.43
C ALA A 940 21.97 31.81 -7.36
#